data_AF-A0A084AKU0-F1
#
_entry.id   AF-A0A084AKU0-F1
#
_cell.length_a   1.000
_cell.length_b   1.000
_cell.length_c   1.000
_cell.angle_alpha   90.00
_cell.angle_beta   90.00
_cell.angle_gamma   90.00
#
_symmetry.space_group_name_H-M   'P 1'
#
loop_
_entity.id
_entity.type
_entity.pdbx_description
1 polymer ?
#
loop_
_entity_poly.entity_id
_entity_poly.type
_entity_poly.pdbx_seq_one_letter_code
_entity_poly.pdbx_strand_id
1 'polypeptide(L)'
;MSSEYSYDDQAQFFPFFILTVSALVTVPLTYTLVRPAKDDEKLAPRIQTSYKAEHAATVDSLRAAQKRKQRRVKRTLTVVVGWALIASMAYLIMVTQRTVLKLYNPYDILGVSESATEKQIKSHYRRLAPKHHPDKVRPDPAKNETYESLSGHWVELTKAYHALTDEEIRNNYIQYGHPDGKQSFSIGIALPKWIIADGNGKYVVLLYTGLLGVLLPYLVGSWWYGARRRSKEGVLMESANNLFRQYDETMDEAAIIAALSAGKEYEEVLKGDQVDSGLSKIESRIAAPGQGSPFASGFSAKDKERLEDLDSGVRRKALALLWAYLGRVELDDAALTKAKFEVAPIARALNQSLSAISLAYGNIGPIVGTFHASQHLVQAISPKGSPLLQLPHFTPSIATAVEEDSKVHLTVQKFLDLPDARRRQLAVGKGLLTEDQYKEAINVGKQLPYLRVAKAFFKVTGERIIIPSSLVTLVIKGRFIPPGSENVPAIDELDLEDIDPAEDDLEALTGRKKRVVKGPDGKPMSVEDQAILPPLNFAPYYARENTPKWSAFLSDSKQGKMAVPPFTFAKFDKPLFDEQGKPTYAMQTLKAQFTAPPETGHYTFVLHVICDSYVGLDTKMEVTLVVDDASKAAEMTAEDEISEPEEDSIAGQMQALKTGQAPKPRRKADDLDDESGTDDDEDDDTSATNTDTEAED
;
A
#
# COMPACT_ATOMS: atom_id res chain seq x y z
N MET A 1 35.53 -40.72 -4.95
CA MET A 1 34.71 -40.89 -3.74
C MET A 1 33.35 -40.26 -4.01
N SER A 2 32.34 -41.06 -4.37
CA SER A 2 30.96 -40.57 -4.31
C SER A 2 30.61 -40.44 -2.84
N SER A 3 30.36 -39.22 -2.38
CA SER A 3 29.78 -38.98 -1.06
C SER A 3 28.39 -39.62 -1.03
N GLU A 4 28.30 -40.86 -0.54
CA GLU A 4 27.01 -41.51 -0.32
C GLU A 4 26.28 -40.77 0.80
N TYR A 5 25.18 -40.10 0.44
CA TYR A 5 24.31 -39.46 1.39
C TYR A 5 23.47 -40.52 2.12
N SER A 6 23.42 -40.46 3.45
CA SER A 6 22.51 -41.28 4.25
C SER A 6 21.22 -40.51 4.54
N TYR A 7 20.06 -41.15 4.38
CA TYR A 7 18.75 -40.56 4.70
C TYR A 7 18.30 -40.97 6.09
N ASP A 8 17.52 -40.09 6.75
CA ASP A 8 17.00 -40.32 8.10
C ASP A 8 15.87 -41.36 8.11
N ASP A 9 16.11 -42.52 8.71
CA ASP A 9 15.14 -43.59 8.89
C ASP A 9 14.56 -43.67 10.30
N GLN A 10 15.21 -43.06 11.29
CA GLN A 10 14.81 -43.08 12.69
C GLN A 10 14.06 -41.82 13.14
N ALA A 11 13.76 -40.91 12.21
CA ALA A 11 13.07 -39.64 12.49
C ALA A 11 13.81 -38.78 13.52
N GLN A 12 15.13 -38.75 13.43
CA GLN A 12 15.98 -37.99 14.35
C GLN A 12 16.28 -36.57 13.86
N PHE A 13 16.34 -36.37 12.55
CA PHE A 13 16.81 -35.13 11.92
C PHE A 13 15.71 -34.43 11.13
N PHE A 14 14.91 -35.17 10.34
CA PHE A 14 13.88 -34.55 9.51
C PHE A 14 12.80 -33.80 10.30
N PRO A 15 12.40 -34.21 11.53
CA PRO A 15 11.40 -33.44 12.28
C PRO A 15 11.90 -32.04 12.66
N PHE A 16 13.19 -31.89 13.03
CA PHE A 16 13.80 -30.60 13.32
C PHE A 16 13.88 -29.71 12.08
N PHE A 17 14.23 -30.30 10.93
CA PHE A 17 14.28 -29.59 9.66
C PHE A 17 12.89 -29.07 9.25
N ILE A 18 11.87 -29.93 9.24
CA ILE A 18 10.50 -29.56 8.87
C ILE A 18 9.93 -28.53 9.86
N LEU A 19 10.16 -28.71 11.17
CA LEU A 19 9.74 -27.75 12.19
C LEU A 19 10.34 -26.37 11.93
N THR A 20 11.64 -26.30 11.66
CA THR A 20 12.36 -25.04 11.43
C THR A 20 11.85 -24.33 10.17
N VAL A 21 11.73 -25.05 9.05
CA VAL A 21 11.23 -24.48 7.79
C VAL A 21 9.77 -24.03 7.94
N SER A 22 8.93 -24.83 8.60
CA SER A 22 7.53 -24.49 8.85
C SER A 22 7.40 -23.27 9.76
N ALA A 23 8.24 -23.17 10.80
CA ALA A 23 8.27 -22.02 11.70
C ALA A 23 8.74 -20.74 10.98
N LEU A 24 9.76 -20.84 10.13
CA LEU A 24 10.29 -19.70 9.36
C LEU A 24 9.23 -19.05 8.46
N VAL A 25 8.27 -19.84 7.95
CA VAL A 25 7.14 -19.33 7.15
C VAL A 25 5.94 -18.95 8.02
N THR A 26 5.57 -19.80 8.97
CA THR A 26 4.33 -19.66 9.74
C THR A 26 4.40 -18.51 10.74
N VAL A 27 5.53 -18.30 11.41
CA VAL A 27 5.69 -17.27 12.45
C VAL A 27 5.63 -15.84 11.88
N PRO A 28 6.31 -15.49 10.77
CA PRO A 28 6.11 -14.19 10.14
C PRO A 28 4.68 -14.04 9.60
N LEU A 29 4.11 -15.10 9.03
CA LEU A 29 2.75 -15.05 8.46
C LEU A 29 1.69 -14.82 9.55
N THR A 30 1.84 -15.41 10.74
CA THR A 30 0.97 -15.16 11.90
C THR A 30 1.08 -13.71 12.36
N TYR A 31 2.30 -13.18 12.45
CA TYR A 31 2.52 -11.78 12.80
C TYR A 31 1.78 -10.84 11.83
N THR A 32 1.85 -11.09 10.52
CA THR A 32 1.12 -10.27 9.53
C THR A 32 -0.41 -10.43 9.57
N LEU A 33 -0.93 -11.50 10.16
CA LEU A 33 -2.36 -11.76 10.29
C LEU A 33 -2.94 -11.13 11.56
N VAL A 34 -2.18 -11.13 12.65
CA VAL A 34 -2.56 -10.57 13.95
C VAL A 34 -2.33 -9.06 14.01
N ARG A 35 -1.29 -8.54 13.33
CA ARG A 35 -1.03 -7.11 13.28
C ARG A 35 -2.22 -6.38 12.64
N PRO A 36 -2.75 -5.31 13.26
CA PRO A 36 -3.85 -4.56 12.67
C PRO A 36 -3.46 -4.06 11.28
N ALA A 37 -4.36 -4.22 10.32
CA ALA A 37 -4.12 -3.78 8.95
C ALA A 37 -4.00 -2.25 8.94
N LYS A 38 -2.95 -1.72 8.29
CA LYS A 38 -2.74 -0.30 8.05
C LYS A 38 -3.61 0.23 6.90
N ASP A 39 -4.82 -0.30 6.73
CA ASP A 39 -5.71 0.11 5.65
C ASP A 39 -6.17 1.54 5.95
N ASP A 40 -6.01 2.47 5.01
CA ASP A 40 -6.40 3.88 5.18
C ASP A 40 -7.89 4.00 5.61
N GLU A 41 -8.77 3.12 5.14
CA GLU A 41 -10.20 3.08 5.51
C GLU A 41 -10.46 2.79 7.01
N LYS A 42 -9.54 2.10 7.68
CA LYS A 42 -9.64 1.80 9.12
C LYS A 42 -9.02 2.88 10.00
N LEU A 43 -8.02 3.56 9.47
CA LEU A 43 -7.27 4.61 10.18
C LEU A 43 -7.95 5.98 10.08
N ALA A 44 -8.70 6.22 9.00
CA ALA A 44 -9.42 7.47 8.80
C ALA A 44 -10.53 7.69 9.85
N PRO A 45 -10.67 8.91 10.41
CA PRO A 45 -11.75 9.24 11.32
C PRO A 45 -13.12 9.20 10.59
N ARG A 46 -14.22 9.15 11.35
CA ARG A 46 -15.59 9.12 10.80
C ARG A 46 -16.35 10.38 11.20
N ILE A 47 -17.14 10.90 10.27
CA ILE A 47 -18.11 11.97 10.55
C ILE A 47 -19.15 11.44 11.53
N GLN A 48 -19.41 12.21 12.59
CA GLN A 48 -20.30 11.83 13.69
C GLN A 48 -21.75 12.22 13.35
N THR A 49 -22.64 11.24 13.32
CA THR A 49 -24.05 11.40 12.96
C THR A 49 -24.88 10.21 13.44
N SER A 50 -26.15 10.46 13.80
CA SER A 50 -27.14 9.42 14.11
C SER A 50 -27.97 9.00 12.89
N TYR A 51 -27.84 9.71 11.77
CA TYR A 51 -28.60 9.50 10.55
C TYR A 51 -28.31 8.13 9.96
N LYS A 52 -29.39 7.43 9.59
CA LYS A 52 -29.34 6.21 8.78
C LYS A 52 -30.24 6.41 7.58
N ALA A 53 -29.66 6.22 6.40
CA ALA A 53 -30.42 6.22 5.16
C ALA A 53 -31.42 5.05 5.11
N GLU A 54 -32.43 5.22 4.27
CA GLU A 54 -33.31 4.11 3.90
C GLU A 54 -32.49 2.96 3.32
N HIS A 55 -32.80 1.72 3.72
CA HIS A 55 -32.04 0.52 3.35
C HIS A 55 -30.56 0.49 3.79
N ALA A 56 -30.17 1.27 4.81
CA ALA A 56 -28.79 1.26 5.33
C ALA A 56 -28.27 -0.15 5.66
N ALA A 57 -29.12 -1.04 6.17
CA ALA A 57 -28.74 -2.44 6.44
C ALA A 57 -28.28 -3.19 5.18
N THR A 58 -28.90 -2.93 4.03
CA THR A 58 -28.52 -3.52 2.74
C THR A 58 -27.15 -2.99 2.32
N VAL A 59 -26.93 -1.67 2.40
CA VAL A 59 -25.64 -1.04 2.09
C VAL A 59 -24.53 -1.57 3.00
N ASP A 60 -24.78 -1.67 4.30
CA ASP A 60 -23.82 -2.19 5.27
C ASP A 60 -23.52 -3.68 5.05
N SER A 61 -24.52 -4.46 4.63
CA SER A 61 -24.31 -5.86 4.25
C SER A 61 -23.37 -5.99 3.03
N LEU A 62 -23.47 -5.08 2.05
CA LEU A 62 -22.60 -5.04 0.88
C LEU A 62 -21.18 -4.59 1.24
N ARG A 63 -21.05 -3.59 2.14
CA ARG A 63 -19.74 -3.17 2.69
C ARG A 63 -19.07 -4.33 3.44
N ALA A 64 -19.82 -5.06 4.26
CA ALA A 64 -19.32 -6.22 4.99
C ALA A 64 -18.92 -7.37 4.05
N ALA A 65 -19.71 -7.64 3.01
CA ALA A 65 -19.40 -8.66 2.00
C ALA A 65 -18.07 -8.35 1.28
N GLN A 66 -17.83 -7.09 0.91
CA GLN A 66 -16.57 -6.66 0.31
C GLN A 66 -15.38 -6.85 1.25
N LYS A 67 -15.52 -6.44 2.52
CA LYS A 67 -14.49 -6.66 3.54
C LYS A 67 -14.18 -8.15 3.70
N ARG A 68 -15.19 -9.03 3.61
CA ARG A 68 -15.00 -10.50 3.63
C ARG A 68 -14.26 -11.02 2.40
N LYS A 69 -14.55 -10.52 1.19
CA LYS A 69 -13.83 -10.87 -0.06
C LYS A 69 -12.34 -10.50 0.02
N GLN A 70 -12.02 -9.41 0.72
CA GLN A 70 -10.65 -8.98 0.99
C GLN A 70 -9.98 -9.73 2.16
N ARG A 71 -10.73 -10.50 2.95
CA ARG A 71 -10.13 -11.27 4.05
C ARG A 71 -9.14 -12.26 3.48
N ARG A 72 -8.00 -12.35 4.16
CA ARG A 72 -6.88 -13.24 3.84
C ARG A 72 -7.22 -14.70 4.20
N VAL A 73 -8.39 -15.21 3.83
CA VAL A 73 -8.87 -16.57 4.16
C VAL A 73 -7.84 -17.62 3.77
N LYS A 74 -7.23 -17.48 2.59
CA LYS A 74 -6.13 -18.33 2.14
C LYS A 74 -4.94 -18.32 3.13
N ARG A 75 -4.53 -17.14 3.61
CA ARG A 75 -3.42 -17.02 4.57
C ARG A 75 -3.80 -17.58 5.94
N THR A 76 -5.04 -17.37 6.40
CA THR A 76 -5.53 -17.96 7.66
C THR A 76 -5.45 -19.48 7.61
N LEU A 77 -5.92 -20.10 6.51
CA LEU A 77 -5.82 -21.55 6.32
C LEU A 77 -4.36 -22.01 6.32
N THR A 78 -3.47 -21.32 5.60
CA THR A 78 -2.03 -21.64 5.59
C THR A 78 -1.41 -21.59 6.99
N VAL A 79 -1.76 -20.58 7.79
CA VAL A 79 -1.28 -20.44 9.17
C VAL A 79 -1.76 -21.59 10.05
N VAL A 80 -3.04 -21.97 9.94
CA VAL A 80 -3.60 -23.09 10.73
C VAL A 80 -2.91 -24.41 10.39
N VAL A 81 -2.71 -24.68 9.10
CA VAL A 81 -1.98 -25.88 8.63
C VAL A 81 -0.53 -25.84 9.09
N GLY A 82 0.14 -24.68 9.02
CA GLY A 82 1.51 -24.50 9.48
C GLY A 82 1.69 -24.81 10.98
N TRP A 83 0.79 -24.32 11.84
CA TRP A 83 0.82 -24.63 13.27
C TRP A 83 0.51 -26.09 13.58
N ALA A 84 -0.42 -26.71 12.87
CA ALA A 84 -0.70 -28.14 13.01
C ALA A 84 0.53 -28.98 12.65
N LEU A 85 1.25 -28.60 11.59
CA LEU A 85 2.50 -29.25 11.19
C LEU A 85 3.60 -29.07 12.23
N ILE A 86 3.79 -27.86 12.75
CA ILE A 86 4.76 -27.58 13.83
C ILE A 86 4.44 -28.40 15.08
N ALA A 87 3.17 -28.47 15.49
CA ALA A 87 2.75 -29.25 16.65
C ALA A 87 2.98 -30.76 16.45
N SER A 88 2.68 -31.27 15.25
CA SER A 88 2.94 -32.67 14.88
C SER A 88 4.44 -33.00 14.91
N MET A 89 5.29 -32.13 14.34
CA MET A 89 6.74 -32.34 14.36
C MET A 89 7.31 -32.22 15.78
N ALA A 90 6.81 -31.28 16.59
CA ALA A 90 7.21 -31.16 17.99
C ALA A 90 6.82 -32.41 18.81
N TYR A 91 5.62 -32.94 18.57
CA TYR A 91 5.19 -34.21 19.18
C TYR A 91 6.10 -35.37 18.75
N LEU A 92 6.43 -35.46 17.46
CA LEU A 92 7.33 -36.49 16.95
C LEU A 92 8.72 -36.38 17.59
N ILE A 93 9.28 -35.17 17.71
CA ILE A 93 10.56 -34.93 18.41
C ILE A 93 10.49 -35.37 19.88
N MET A 94 9.36 -35.17 20.54
CA MET A 94 9.16 -35.55 21.94
C MET A 94 9.08 -37.07 22.14
N VAL A 95 8.51 -37.80 21.17
CA VAL A 95 8.28 -39.25 21.26
C VAL A 95 9.45 -40.07 20.71
N THR A 96 10.25 -39.53 19.79
CA THR A 96 11.41 -40.22 19.23
C THR A 96 12.55 -40.36 20.26
N GLN A 97 13.04 -41.58 20.45
CA GLN A 97 14.19 -41.86 21.33
C GLN A 97 15.48 -41.25 20.75
N ARG A 98 16.23 -40.51 21.56
CA ARG A 98 17.53 -39.94 21.16
C ARG A 98 18.58 -41.05 21.13
N THR A 99 19.21 -41.30 19.99
CA THR A 99 20.48 -42.03 19.98
C THR A 99 21.58 -41.09 20.44
N VAL A 100 22.06 -41.29 21.66
CA VAL A 100 23.24 -40.59 22.16
C VAL A 100 24.45 -41.20 21.44
N LEU A 101 25.26 -40.37 20.78
CA LEU A 101 26.57 -40.79 20.27
C LEU A 101 27.42 -41.19 21.48
N LYS A 102 27.63 -42.50 21.67
CA LYS A 102 28.50 -43.00 22.72
C LYS A 102 29.94 -42.79 22.26
N LEU A 103 30.66 -41.87 22.90
CA LEU A 103 32.07 -41.66 22.64
C LEU A 103 32.82 -42.97 22.96
N TYR A 104 33.69 -43.43 22.06
CA TYR A 104 34.42 -44.67 22.25
C TYR A 104 35.43 -44.50 23.39
N ASN A 105 35.22 -45.19 24.52
CA ASN A 105 36.16 -45.21 25.63
C ASN A 105 36.65 -46.66 25.89
N PRO A 106 37.89 -47.00 25.52
CA PRO A 106 38.42 -48.35 25.68
C PRO A 106 38.59 -48.77 27.16
N TYR A 107 38.79 -47.82 28.08
CA TYR A 107 38.89 -48.10 29.51
C TYR A 107 37.54 -48.54 30.10
N ASP A 108 36.46 -47.84 29.72
CA ASP A 108 35.08 -48.20 30.12
C ASP A 108 34.66 -49.55 29.53
N ILE A 109 35.03 -49.83 28.27
CA ILE A 109 34.71 -51.11 27.60
C ILE A 109 35.43 -52.29 28.29
N LEU A 110 36.68 -52.10 28.72
CA LEU A 110 37.45 -53.12 29.45
C LEU A 110 37.14 -53.16 30.95
N GLY A 111 36.39 -52.18 31.48
CA GLY A 111 36.07 -52.04 32.90
C GLY A 111 37.29 -51.77 33.78
N VAL A 112 38.27 -51.02 33.29
CA VAL A 112 39.51 -50.66 34.00
C VAL A 112 39.63 -49.15 34.18
N SER A 113 40.34 -48.70 35.20
CA SER A 113 40.60 -47.26 35.41
C SER A 113 41.44 -46.69 34.26
N GLU A 114 41.20 -45.43 33.89
CA GLU A 114 42.04 -44.68 32.94
C GLU A 114 43.51 -44.58 33.38
N SER A 115 43.76 -44.73 34.69
CA SER A 115 45.10 -44.76 35.29
C SER A 115 45.74 -46.17 35.32
N ALA A 116 45.12 -47.18 34.71
CA ALA A 116 45.60 -48.55 34.74
C ALA A 116 46.91 -48.70 33.95
N THR A 117 47.90 -49.36 34.56
CA THR A 117 49.15 -49.69 33.86
C THR A 117 48.93 -50.78 32.82
N GLU A 118 49.76 -50.82 31.78
CA GLU A 118 49.67 -51.82 30.70
C GLU A 118 49.69 -53.26 31.22
N LYS A 119 50.47 -53.54 32.29
CA LYS A 119 50.48 -54.84 32.97
C LYS A 119 49.12 -55.19 33.59
N GLN A 120 48.43 -54.22 34.18
CA GLN A 120 47.09 -54.38 34.75
C GLN A 120 46.05 -54.60 33.65
N ILE A 121 46.13 -53.86 32.54
CA ILE A 121 45.25 -54.02 31.36
C ILE A 121 45.40 -55.42 30.76
N LYS A 122 46.64 -55.87 30.52
CA LYS A 122 46.95 -57.23 30.02
C LYS A 122 46.51 -58.34 30.97
N SER A 123 46.56 -58.12 32.28
CA SER A 123 46.07 -59.07 33.27
C SER A 123 44.54 -59.13 33.29
N HIS A 124 43.88 -57.97 33.25
CA HIS A 124 42.42 -57.85 33.26
C HIS A 124 41.80 -58.47 32.01
N TYR A 125 42.35 -58.16 30.82
CA TYR A 125 41.91 -58.74 29.56
C TYR A 125 42.08 -60.26 29.55
N ARG A 126 43.23 -60.81 30.01
CA ARG A 126 43.42 -62.27 30.11
C ARG A 126 42.41 -62.97 31.03
N ARG A 127 41.85 -62.25 32.00
CA ARG A 127 40.77 -62.75 32.89
C ARG A 127 39.39 -62.68 32.23
N LEU A 128 39.13 -61.66 31.42
CA LEU A 128 37.86 -61.46 30.70
C LEU A 128 37.80 -62.29 29.41
N ALA A 129 38.93 -62.51 28.74
CA ALA A 129 39.01 -63.15 27.44
C ALA A 129 38.34 -64.54 27.39
N PRO A 130 38.58 -65.47 28.34
CA PRO A 130 37.92 -66.76 28.34
C PRO A 130 36.42 -66.70 28.66
N LYS A 131 35.96 -65.62 29.32
CA LYS A 131 34.56 -65.43 29.73
C LYS A 131 33.70 -64.85 28.63
N HIS A 132 34.28 -64.10 27.71
CA HIS A 132 33.58 -63.43 26.62
C HIS A 132 33.90 -64.04 25.24
N HIS A 133 34.73 -65.08 25.18
CA HIS A 133 35.12 -65.73 23.92
C HIS A 133 33.89 -66.31 23.20
N PRO A 134 33.72 -66.09 21.87
CA PRO A 134 32.53 -66.51 21.13
C PRO A 134 32.21 -68.00 21.25
N ASP A 135 33.24 -68.84 21.36
CA ASP A 135 33.07 -70.31 21.52
C ASP A 135 32.61 -70.76 22.92
N LYS A 136 32.74 -69.90 23.94
CA LYS A 136 32.47 -70.25 25.35
C LYS A 136 31.21 -69.59 25.92
N VAL A 137 30.72 -68.54 25.28
CA VAL A 137 29.51 -67.84 25.70
C VAL A 137 28.29 -68.40 24.98
N ARG A 138 27.20 -68.59 25.71
CA ARG A 138 25.90 -68.94 25.15
C ARG A 138 24.89 -67.84 25.50
N PRO A 139 24.00 -67.46 24.57
CA PRO A 139 23.00 -66.43 24.82
C PRO A 139 22.09 -66.83 25.98
N ASP A 140 21.92 -65.91 26.93
CA ASP A 140 21.00 -66.08 28.05
C ASP A 140 19.61 -65.55 27.65
N PRO A 141 18.56 -66.40 27.59
CA PRO A 141 17.21 -65.98 27.24
C PRO A 141 16.63 -64.93 28.20
N ALA A 142 17.13 -64.84 29.44
CA ALA A 142 16.66 -63.87 30.43
C ALA A 142 17.22 -62.45 30.21
N LYS A 143 18.25 -62.28 29.37
CA LYS A 143 18.96 -61.01 29.15
C LYS A 143 18.75 -60.43 27.75
N ASN A 144 17.92 -61.06 26.90
CA ASN A 144 17.74 -60.69 25.49
C ASN A 144 19.07 -60.60 24.70
N GLU A 145 20.07 -61.41 25.06
CA GLU A 145 21.36 -61.46 24.39
C GLU A 145 21.26 -62.35 23.14
N THR A 146 21.63 -61.82 21.97
CA THR A 146 21.76 -62.60 20.73
C THR A 146 23.20 -63.06 20.54
N TYR A 147 23.41 -64.09 19.72
CA TYR A 147 24.77 -64.50 19.32
C TYR A 147 25.55 -63.34 18.69
N GLU A 148 24.85 -62.49 17.93
CA GLU A 148 25.42 -61.29 17.31
C GLU A 148 25.82 -60.23 18.34
N SER A 149 25.00 -59.96 19.36
CA SER A 149 25.37 -59.00 20.42
C SER A 149 26.56 -59.48 21.26
N LEU A 150 26.64 -60.79 21.53
CA LEU A 150 27.75 -61.39 22.26
C LEU A 150 29.05 -61.36 21.44
N SER A 151 28.97 -61.67 20.15
CA SER A 151 30.10 -61.56 19.23
C SER A 151 30.55 -60.10 19.06
N GLY A 152 29.61 -59.15 18.97
CA GLY A 152 29.89 -57.72 18.92
C GLY A 152 30.64 -57.24 20.15
N HIS A 153 30.18 -57.65 21.35
CA HIS A 153 30.86 -57.30 22.61
C HIS A 153 32.27 -57.88 22.70
N TRP A 154 32.50 -59.10 22.18
CA TRP A 154 33.84 -59.68 22.07
C TRP A 154 34.76 -58.84 21.17
N VAL A 155 34.24 -58.41 20.02
CA VAL A 155 34.99 -57.56 19.07
C VAL A 155 35.32 -56.22 19.71
N GLU A 156 34.38 -55.58 20.39
CA GLU A 156 34.62 -54.33 21.12
C GLU A 156 35.65 -54.50 22.24
N LEU A 157 35.57 -55.57 23.04
CA LEU A 157 36.52 -55.88 24.10
C LEU A 157 37.94 -56.08 23.55
N THR A 158 38.05 -56.77 22.41
CA THR A 158 39.31 -57.02 21.71
C THR A 158 39.87 -55.72 21.14
N LYS A 159 39.04 -54.93 20.47
CA LYS A 159 39.41 -53.60 19.94
C LYS A 159 39.84 -52.64 21.05
N ALA A 160 39.18 -52.66 22.20
CA ALA A 160 39.53 -51.83 23.36
C ALA A 160 40.88 -52.25 23.96
N TYR A 161 41.15 -53.55 24.04
CA TYR A 161 42.46 -54.06 24.44
C TYR A 161 43.58 -53.63 23.49
N HIS A 162 43.36 -53.75 22.17
CA HIS A 162 44.32 -53.30 21.18
C HIS A 162 44.52 -51.79 21.21
N ALA A 163 43.46 -51.00 21.38
CA ALA A 163 43.54 -49.54 21.53
C ALA A 163 44.44 -49.08 22.69
N LEU A 164 44.63 -49.92 23.72
CA LEU A 164 45.42 -49.59 24.90
C LEU A 164 46.80 -50.25 24.93
N THR A 165 47.05 -51.28 24.11
CA THR A 165 48.29 -52.08 24.18
C THR A 165 49.09 -52.11 22.89
N ASP A 166 48.47 -51.82 21.75
CA ASP A 166 49.14 -51.73 20.45
C ASP A 166 49.52 -50.27 20.20
N GLU A 167 50.80 -50.01 19.92
CA GLU A 167 51.33 -48.65 19.82
C GLU A 167 50.73 -47.87 18.64
N GLU A 168 50.44 -48.54 17.52
CA GLU A 168 49.87 -47.93 16.33
C GLU A 168 48.38 -47.59 16.55
N ILE A 169 47.61 -48.55 17.06
CA ILE A 169 46.17 -48.38 17.34
C ILE A 169 45.95 -47.38 18.49
N ARG A 170 46.85 -47.37 19.48
CA ARG A 170 46.84 -46.39 20.57
C ARG A 170 47.12 -44.99 20.08
N ASN A 171 48.09 -44.81 19.17
CA ASN A 171 48.33 -43.52 18.54
C ASN A 171 47.12 -43.05 17.72
N ASN A 172 46.46 -43.95 16.98
CA ASN A 172 45.21 -43.65 16.28
C ASN A 172 44.10 -43.20 17.23
N TYR A 173 43.93 -43.89 18.37
CA TYR A 173 42.97 -43.49 19.40
C TYR A 173 43.30 -42.14 20.03
N ILE A 174 44.58 -41.85 20.33
CA ILE A 174 45.00 -40.56 20.90
C ILE A 174 44.80 -39.42 19.90
N GLN A 175 45.09 -39.64 18.62
CA GLN A 175 45.03 -38.61 17.58
C GLN A 175 43.60 -38.37 17.05
N TYR A 176 42.77 -39.41 16.98
CA TYR A 176 41.45 -39.37 16.33
C TYR A 176 40.28 -39.72 17.27
N GLY A 177 40.54 -40.12 18.51
CA GLY A 177 39.51 -40.53 19.49
C GLY A 177 38.91 -41.92 19.23
N HIS A 178 39.44 -42.70 18.27
CA HIS A 178 38.94 -44.03 17.91
C HIS A 178 40.09 -44.95 17.46
N PRO A 179 40.10 -46.26 17.82
CA PRO A 179 41.18 -47.19 17.46
C PRO A 179 41.39 -47.37 15.96
N ASP A 180 40.31 -47.29 15.19
CA ASP A 180 40.33 -47.47 13.73
C ASP A 180 40.86 -46.21 12.97
N GLY A 181 41.31 -45.17 13.69
CA GLY A 181 41.87 -43.95 13.10
C GLY A 181 40.82 -42.93 12.64
N LYS A 182 41.18 -42.06 11.68
CA LYS A 182 40.32 -40.99 11.14
C LYS A 182 39.01 -41.58 10.61
N GLN A 183 37.92 -41.35 11.34
CA GLN A 183 36.58 -41.77 10.92
C GLN A 183 36.15 -41.00 9.68
N SER A 184 35.49 -41.68 8.74
CA SER A 184 34.89 -41.02 7.58
C SER A 184 33.74 -40.13 8.03
N PHE A 185 33.72 -38.88 7.54
CA PHE A 185 32.56 -38.02 7.72
C PHE A 185 31.42 -38.55 6.84
N SER A 186 30.36 -39.06 7.47
CA SER A 186 29.12 -39.36 6.78
C SER A 186 28.24 -38.10 6.75
N ILE A 187 27.78 -37.70 5.57
CA ILE A 187 26.88 -36.56 5.40
C ILE A 187 25.47 -37.12 5.31
N GLY A 188 24.69 -36.93 6.38
CA GLY A 188 23.27 -37.29 6.43
C GLY A 188 22.39 -36.19 5.86
N ILE A 189 21.38 -36.55 5.07
CA ILE A 189 20.30 -35.66 4.63
C ILE A 189 19.12 -35.82 5.60
N ALA A 190 18.64 -34.71 6.15
CA ALA A 190 17.48 -34.65 7.04
C ALA A 190 16.13 -34.83 6.29
N LEU A 191 16.09 -35.75 5.33
CA LEU A 191 14.88 -36.17 4.63
C LEU A 191 14.56 -37.62 5.01
N PRO A 192 13.27 -37.96 5.19
CA PRO A 192 12.88 -39.31 5.50
C PRO A 192 13.29 -40.31 4.42
N LYS A 193 13.88 -41.44 4.83
CA LYS A 193 14.32 -42.51 3.92
C LYS A 193 13.17 -43.10 3.08
N TRP A 194 11.94 -43.10 3.60
CA TRP A 194 10.78 -43.65 2.88
C TRP A 194 10.42 -42.92 1.58
N ILE A 195 10.89 -41.68 1.38
CA ILE A 195 10.68 -40.92 0.14
C ILE A 195 11.43 -41.57 -1.04
N ILE A 196 12.60 -42.17 -0.75
CA ILE A 196 13.55 -42.68 -1.76
C ILE A 196 13.65 -44.22 -1.71
N ALA A 197 13.15 -44.84 -0.65
CA ALA A 197 13.09 -46.30 -0.53
C ALA A 197 12.38 -46.97 -1.73
N ASP A 198 12.82 -48.21 -2.03
CA ASP A 198 12.38 -48.98 -3.18
C ASP A 198 10.85 -49.07 -3.26
N GLY A 199 10.29 -48.49 -4.33
CA GLY A 199 8.85 -48.48 -4.61
C GLY A 199 8.17 -47.11 -4.50
N ASN A 200 8.65 -46.20 -3.63
CA ASN A 200 8.05 -44.87 -3.46
C ASN A 200 8.64 -43.80 -4.37
N GLY A 201 9.91 -43.94 -4.76
CA GLY A 201 10.59 -42.98 -5.64
C GLY A 201 9.85 -42.71 -6.96
N LYS A 202 9.24 -43.74 -7.57
CA LYS A 202 8.42 -43.57 -8.79
C LYS A 202 7.20 -42.67 -8.58
N TYR A 203 6.56 -42.73 -7.41
CA TYR A 203 5.41 -41.87 -7.08
C TYR A 203 5.86 -40.43 -6.81
N VAL A 204 7.01 -40.24 -6.16
CA VAL A 204 7.59 -38.92 -5.92
C VAL A 204 7.99 -38.26 -7.23
N VAL A 205 8.65 -38.99 -8.13
CA VAL A 205 8.99 -38.49 -9.47
C VAL A 205 7.72 -38.17 -10.27
N LEU A 206 6.71 -39.04 -10.28
CA LEU A 206 5.44 -38.78 -10.96
C LEU A 206 4.75 -37.52 -10.39
N LEU A 207 4.69 -37.39 -9.07
CA LEU A 207 4.15 -36.20 -8.41
C LEU A 207 4.92 -34.94 -8.81
N TYR A 208 6.26 -34.99 -8.81
CA TYR A 208 7.10 -33.88 -9.22
C TYR A 208 6.89 -33.50 -10.69
N THR A 209 6.84 -34.48 -11.59
CA THR A 209 6.54 -34.27 -13.01
C THR A 209 5.14 -33.70 -13.21
N GLY A 210 4.14 -34.14 -12.45
CA GLY A 210 2.80 -33.55 -12.48
C GLY A 210 2.78 -32.11 -11.95
N LEU A 211 3.50 -31.84 -10.86
CA LEU A 211 3.58 -30.52 -10.25
C LEU A 211 4.29 -29.52 -11.18
N LEU A 212 5.43 -29.90 -11.74
CA LEU A 212 6.22 -29.01 -12.60
C LEU A 212 5.70 -28.99 -14.04
N GLY A 213 5.28 -30.12 -14.59
CA GLY A 213 4.83 -30.23 -15.98
C GLY A 213 3.38 -29.84 -16.23
N VAL A 214 2.50 -29.93 -15.23
CA VAL A 214 1.07 -29.59 -15.38
C VAL A 214 0.66 -28.45 -14.46
N LEU A 215 0.86 -28.60 -13.14
CA LEU A 215 0.35 -27.63 -12.18
C LEU A 215 1.04 -26.26 -12.34
N LEU A 216 2.36 -26.22 -12.51
CA LEU A 216 3.09 -24.97 -12.67
C LEU A 216 2.69 -24.23 -13.96
N PRO A 217 2.70 -24.85 -15.18
CA PRO A 217 2.18 -24.20 -16.39
C PRO A 217 0.72 -23.77 -16.26
N TYR A 218 -0.14 -24.57 -15.62
CA TYR A 218 -1.53 -24.21 -15.39
C TYR A 218 -1.67 -22.99 -14.47
N LEU A 219 -0.95 -22.94 -13.35
CA LEU A 219 -0.99 -21.83 -12.40
C LEU A 219 -0.42 -20.55 -13.02
N VAL A 220 0.72 -20.65 -13.70
CA VAL A 220 1.34 -19.52 -14.41
C VAL A 220 0.44 -19.04 -15.54
N GLY A 221 -0.11 -19.94 -16.35
CA GLY A 221 -1.07 -19.61 -17.41
C GLY A 221 -2.33 -18.96 -16.86
N SER A 222 -2.97 -19.55 -15.85
CA SER A 222 -4.17 -18.99 -15.23
C SER A 222 -3.92 -17.62 -14.59
N TRP A 223 -2.76 -17.41 -13.97
CA TRP A 223 -2.36 -16.10 -13.46
C TRP A 223 -2.11 -15.10 -14.59
N TRP A 224 -1.35 -15.49 -15.61
CA TRP A 224 -0.99 -14.64 -16.75
C TRP A 224 -2.23 -14.18 -17.54
N TYR A 225 -3.09 -15.10 -17.96
CA TYR A 225 -4.35 -14.75 -18.64
C TYR A 225 -5.29 -13.99 -17.70
N GLY A 226 -5.29 -14.33 -16.42
CA GLY A 226 -6.06 -13.65 -15.38
C GLY A 226 -5.60 -12.21 -15.08
N ALA A 227 -4.31 -11.91 -15.25
CA ALA A 227 -3.72 -10.58 -15.12
C ALA A 227 -3.89 -9.78 -16.41
N ARG A 228 -3.65 -10.39 -17.58
CA ARG A 228 -3.78 -9.77 -18.90
C ARG A 228 -5.20 -9.31 -19.22
N ARG A 229 -6.22 -9.98 -18.67
CA ARG A 229 -7.63 -9.57 -18.83
C ARG A 229 -7.99 -8.30 -18.06
N ARG A 230 -7.13 -7.79 -17.17
CA ARG A 230 -7.39 -6.56 -16.39
C ARG A 230 -6.46 -5.43 -16.82
N SER A 231 -6.99 -4.21 -16.85
CA SER A 231 -6.19 -3.00 -17.07
C SER A 231 -5.43 -2.59 -15.80
N LYS A 232 -4.55 -1.59 -15.93
CA LYS A 232 -3.82 -1.00 -14.80
C LYS A 232 -4.77 -0.39 -13.75
N GLU A 233 -5.92 0.09 -14.19
CA GLU A 233 -6.99 0.67 -13.36
C GLU A 233 -7.85 -0.41 -12.68
N GLY A 234 -7.61 -1.69 -12.95
CA GLY A 234 -8.26 -2.81 -12.28
C GLY A 234 -9.60 -3.26 -12.86
N VAL A 235 -9.99 -2.71 -14.01
CA VAL A 235 -11.19 -3.11 -14.77
C VAL A 235 -10.86 -4.16 -15.83
N LEU A 236 -11.86 -4.84 -16.37
CA LEU A 236 -11.68 -5.78 -17.49
C LEU A 236 -11.24 -5.02 -18.76
N MET A 237 -10.31 -5.59 -19.52
CA MET A 237 -9.81 -4.98 -20.76
C MET A 237 -10.92 -4.77 -21.80
N GLU A 238 -11.89 -5.69 -21.84
CA GLU A 238 -13.08 -5.54 -22.69
C GLU A 238 -13.93 -4.33 -22.30
N SER A 239 -14.11 -4.09 -20.99
CA SER A 239 -14.80 -2.91 -20.47
C SER A 239 -14.06 -1.62 -20.82
N ALA A 240 -12.73 -1.60 -20.66
CA ALA A 240 -11.91 -0.45 -21.05
C ALA A 240 -12.03 -0.14 -22.56
N ASN A 241 -12.03 -1.18 -23.41
CA ASN A 241 -12.25 -1.03 -24.85
C ASN A 241 -13.66 -0.51 -25.19
N ASN A 242 -14.68 -0.97 -24.47
CA ASN A 242 -16.04 -0.48 -24.65
C ASN A 242 -16.15 0.99 -24.24
N LEU A 243 -15.55 1.38 -23.10
CA LEU A 243 -15.51 2.77 -22.64
C LEU A 243 -14.78 3.67 -23.63
N PHE A 244 -13.64 3.20 -24.18
CA PHE A 244 -12.91 3.92 -25.22
C PHE A 244 -13.77 4.20 -26.45
N ARG A 245 -14.59 3.23 -26.89
CA ARG A 245 -15.54 3.42 -28.01
C ARG A 245 -16.68 4.37 -27.69
N GLN A 246 -17.01 4.56 -26.41
CA GLN A 246 -18.06 5.50 -25.98
C GLN A 246 -17.52 6.90 -25.68
N TYR A 247 -16.20 7.08 -25.65
CA TYR A 247 -15.58 8.37 -25.38
C TYR A 247 -15.90 9.37 -26.51
N ASP A 248 -16.27 10.58 -26.10
CA ASP A 248 -16.48 11.73 -26.97
C ASP A 248 -15.92 12.99 -26.28
N GLU A 249 -15.49 13.97 -27.07
CA GLU A 249 -14.84 15.18 -26.55
C GLU A 249 -15.81 16.13 -25.82
N THR A 250 -17.11 15.98 -26.07
CA THR A 250 -18.17 16.86 -25.57
C THR A 250 -19.05 16.18 -24.52
N MET A 251 -18.62 15.03 -23.99
CA MET A 251 -19.38 14.30 -22.98
C MET A 251 -19.64 15.13 -21.73
N ASP A 252 -20.91 15.22 -21.36
CA ASP A 252 -21.37 15.73 -20.07
C ASP A 252 -21.39 14.60 -19.02
N GLU A 253 -21.63 14.95 -17.75
CA GLU A 253 -21.66 13.98 -16.65
C GLU A 253 -22.71 12.87 -16.88
N ALA A 254 -23.84 13.20 -17.50
CA ALA A 254 -24.90 12.26 -17.84
C ALA A 254 -24.48 11.29 -18.96
N ALA A 255 -23.82 11.77 -20.01
CA ALA A 255 -23.22 10.93 -21.04
C ALA A 255 -22.13 10.02 -20.47
N ILE A 256 -21.33 10.51 -19.52
CA ILE A 256 -20.33 9.71 -18.81
C ILE A 256 -21.03 8.57 -18.06
N ILE A 257 -22.07 8.84 -17.27
CA ILE A 257 -22.84 7.78 -16.57
C ILE A 257 -23.41 6.76 -17.57
N ALA A 258 -23.90 7.22 -18.73
CA ALA A 258 -24.38 6.33 -19.78
C ALA A 258 -23.25 5.46 -20.37
N ALA A 259 -22.06 6.02 -20.60
CA ALA A 259 -20.90 5.26 -21.05
C ALA A 259 -20.44 4.23 -20.02
N LEU A 260 -20.48 4.57 -18.72
CA LEU A 260 -20.13 3.66 -17.62
C LEU A 260 -21.04 2.43 -17.54
N SER A 261 -22.23 2.44 -18.16
CA SER A 261 -23.10 1.24 -18.24
C SER A 261 -22.55 0.16 -19.18
N ALA A 262 -21.59 0.48 -20.07
CA ALA A 262 -21.05 -0.44 -21.08
C ALA A 262 -20.00 -1.43 -20.52
N GLY A 263 -19.72 -1.40 -19.22
CA GLY A 263 -18.78 -2.32 -18.58
C GLY A 263 -19.30 -3.75 -18.48
N LYS A 264 -18.40 -4.72 -18.69
CA LYS A 264 -18.68 -6.15 -18.57
C LYS A 264 -18.79 -6.64 -17.14
N GLU A 265 -18.30 -5.88 -16.17
CA GLU A 265 -18.36 -6.21 -14.74
C GLU A 265 -19.80 -6.34 -14.23
N TYR A 266 -20.78 -5.69 -14.87
CA TYR A 266 -22.18 -5.84 -14.50
C TYR A 266 -22.71 -7.27 -14.74
N GLU A 267 -22.09 -8.06 -15.62
CA GLU A 267 -22.43 -9.47 -15.84
C GLU A 267 -22.08 -10.34 -14.61
N GLU A 268 -21.18 -9.89 -13.72
CA GLU A 268 -20.93 -10.58 -12.44
C GLU A 268 -22.11 -10.43 -11.47
N VAL A 269 -22.87 -9.34 -11.57
CA VAL A 269 -23.99 -9.00 -10.69
C VAL A 269 -25.34 -9.39 -11.29
N LEU A 270 -25.54 -9.18 -12.60
CA LEU A 270 -26.79 -9.40 -13.32
C LEU A 270 -26.66 -10.69 -14.16
N LYS A 271 -26.95 -11.85 -13.57
CA LYS A 271 -26.78 -13.16 -14.23
C LYS A 271 -28.11 -13.78 -14.66
N GLY A 272 -28.12 -14.40 -15.84
CA GLY A 272 -29.26 -15.17 -16.36
C GLY A 272 -30.55 -14.35 -16.35
N ASP A 273 -31.62 -14.90 -15.75
CA ASP A 273 -32.94 -14.27 -15.68
C ASP A 273 -32.96 -12.90 -14.99
N GLN A 274 -31.93 -12.57 -14.20
CA GLN A 274 -31.79 -11.26 -13.59
C GLN A 274 -31.54 -10.15 -14.61
N VAL A 275 -31.26 -10.44 -15.87
CA VAL A 275 -31.04 -9.41 -16.89
C VAL A 275 -32.34 -8.72 -17.28
N ASP A 276 -33.43 -9.48 -17.45
CA ASP A 276 -34.71 -8.94 -17.90
C ASP A 276 -35.72 -8.79 -16.76
N SER A 277 -35.56 -9.57 -15.68
CA SER A 277 -36.47 -9.52 -14.53
C SER A 277 -36.53 -8.14 -13.89
N GLY A 278 -37.73 -7.57 -13.78
CA GLY A 278 -37.97 -6.28 -13.13
C GLY A 278 -37.46 -5.05 -13.89
N LEU A 279 -36.95 -5.18 -15.13
CA LEU A 279 -36.49 -4.04 -15.93
C LEU A 279 -37.62 -3.02 -16.18
N SER A 280 -38.80 -3.49 -16.59
CA SER A 280 -39.98 -2.65 -16.80
C SER A 280 -40.43 -1.92 -15.53
N LYS A 281 -40.30 -2.55 -14.37
CA LYS A 281 -40.59 -1.93 -13.07
C LYS A 281 -39.60 -0.80 -12.78
N ILE A 282 -38.30 -1.00 -13.06
CA ILE A 282 -37.30 0.06 -12.89
C ILE A 282 -37.59 1.22 -13.83
N GLU A 283 -37.76 0.95 -15.13
CA GLU A 283 -37.98 1.98 -16.16
C GLU A 283 -39.24 2.81 -15.89
N SER A 284 -40.34 2.17 -15.50
CA SER A 284 -41.57 2.89 -15.11
C SER A 284 -41.37 3.77 -13.87
N ARG A 285 -40.58 3.32 -12.89
CA ARG A 285 -40.30 4.10 -11.66
C ARG A 285 -39.37 5.28 -11.91
N ILE A 286 -38.30 5.09 -12.68
CA ILE A 286 -37.34 6.17 -12.97
C ILE A 286 -37.94 7.23 -13.90
N ALA A 287 -38.83 6.82 -14.82
CA ALA A 287 -39.53 7.71 -15.75
C ALA A 287 -40.83 8.31 -15.19
N ALA A 288 -41.20 7.99 -13.95
CA ALA A 288 -42.32 8.64 -13.27
C ALA A 288 -42.03 10.15 -13.07
N PRO A 289 -43.05 11.02 -12.94
CA PRO A 289 -42.84 12.44 -12.66
C PRO A 289 -42.00 12.66 -11.40
N GLY A 290 -40.96 13.48 -11.49
CA GLY A 290 -40.06 13.78 -10.39
C GLY A 290 -40.51 14.95 -9.51
N GLN A 291 -39.90 15.06 -8.33
CA GLN A 291 -40.07 16.21 -7.43
C GLN A 291 -38.95 17.22 -7.73
N GLY A 292 -39.25 18.25 -8.52
CA GLY A 292 -38.27 19.26 -8.94
C GLY A 292 -37.46 18.93 -10.20
N SER A 293 -37.75 17.78 -10.84
CA SER A 293 -37.19 17.37 -12.12
C SER A 293 -38.27 16.76 -13.01
N PRO A 294 -38.10 16.74 -14.35
CA PRO A 294 -39.10 16.14 -15.25
C PRO A 294 -39.41 14.68 -14.91
N PHE A 295 -38.42 13.95 -14.40
CA PHE A 295 -38.51 12.54 -14.06
C PHE A 295 -37.91 12.24 -12.68
N ALA A 296 -38.38 11.19 -12.02
CA ALA A 296 -38.01 10.82 -10.66
C ALA A 296 -36.52 10.48 -10.50
N SER A 297 -35.88 9.96 -11.55
CA SER A 297 -34.42 9.72 -11.56
C SER A 297 -33.57 10.99 -11.65
N GLY A 298 -34.18 12.14 -11.97
CA GLY A 298 -33.47 13.40 -12.24
C GLY A 298 -32.79 13.46 -13.61
N PHE A 299 -33.01 12.47 -14.48
CA PHE A 299 -32.46 12.47 -15.84
C PHE A 299 -33.22 13.42 -16.77
N SER A 300 -32.65 13.79 -17.92
CA SER A 300 -33.32 14.61 -18.93
C SER A 300 -34.09 13.76 -19.95
N ALA A 301 -34.90 14.40 -20.81
CA ALA A 301 -35.56 13.70 -21.92
C ALA A 301 -34.56 13.00 -22.85
N LYS A 302 -33.40 13.63 -23.09
CA LYS A 302 -32.30 13.05 -23.87
C LYS A 302 -31.71 11.80 -23.19
N ASP A 303 -31.65 11.78 -21.87
CA ASP A 303 -31.14 10.63 -21.12
C ASP A 303 -32.12 9.46 -21.12
N LYS A 304 -33.42 9.77 -21.12
CA LYS A 304 -34.48 8.78 -21.30
C LYS A 304 -34.40 8.15 -22.69
N GLU A 305 -34.28 8.96 -23.74
CA GLU A 305 -34.10 8.48 -25.13
C GLU A 305 -32.87 7.57 -25.24
N ARG A 306 -31.71 7.99 -24.69
CA ARG A 306 -30.50 7.16 -24.63
C ARG A 306 -30.71 5.81 -23.95
N LEU A 307 -31.60 5.72 -22.95
CA LEU A 307 -31.92 4.46 -22.28
C LEU A 307 -32.83 3.58 -23.15
N GLU A 308 -33.81 4.20 -23.82
CA GLU A 308 -34.77 3.51 -24.69
C GLU A 308 -34.10 2.97 -25.97
N ASP A 309 -33.09 3.67 -26.49
CA ASP A 309 -32.28 3.28 -27.65
C ASP A 309 -31.39 2.05 -27.41
N LEU A 310 -31.18 1.65 -26.15
CA LEU A 310 -30.41 0.46 -25.84
C LEU A 310 -31.25 -0.80 -26.05
N ASP A 311 -30.64 -1.82 -26.65
CA ASP A 311 -31.22 -3.16 -26.69
C ASP A 311 -31.45 -3.70 -25.27
N SER A 312 -32.49 -4.52 -25.11
CA SER A 312 -32.73 -5.25 -23.86
C SER A 312 -31.51 -6.09 -23.51
N GLY A 313 -31.02 -5.95 -22.28
CA GLY A 313 -29.84 -6.67 -21.84
C GLY A 313 -29.19 -6.05 -20.61
N VAL A 314 -28.00 -6.56 -20.28
CA VAL A 314 -27.24 -6.18 -19.08
C VAL A 314 -26.96 -4.68 -19.05
N ARG A 315 -26.58 -4.10 -20.18
CA ARG A 315 -26.25 -2.67 -20.29
C ARG A 315 -27.44 -1.78 -19.99
N ARG A 316 -28.60 -2.03 -20.61
CA ARG A 316 -29.84 -1.27 -20.39
C ARG A 316 -30.29 -1.36 -18.94
N LYS A 317 -30.28 -2.57 -18.36
CA LYS A 317 -30.60 -2.76 -16.95
C LYS A 317 -29.62 -2.09 -16.00
N ALA A 318 -28.32 -2.17 -16.28
CA ALA A 318 -27.30 -1.48 -15.48
C ALA A 318 -27.51 0.04 -15.53
N LEU A 319 -27.77 0.61 -16.71
CA LEU A 319 -28.05 2.04 -16.84
C LEU A 319 -29.34 2.45 -16.10
N ALA A 320 -30.41 1.67 -16.22
CA ALA A 320 -31.65 1.92 -15.49
C ALA A 320 -31.45 1.87 -13.96
N LEU A 321 -30.67 0.90 -13.46
CA LEU A 321 -30.32 0.80 -12.05
C LEU A 321 -29.42 1.96 -11.58
N LEU A 322 -28.49 2.42 -12.40
CA LEU A 322 -27.65 3.59 -12.09
C LEU A 322 -28.50 4.85 -11.97
N TRP A 323 -29.45 5.07 -12.89
CA TRP A 323 -30.37 6.20 -12.79
C TRP A 323 -31.32 6.08 -11.59
N ALA A 324 -31.78 4.86 -11.25
CA ALA A 324 -32.55 4.62 -10.03
C ALA A 324 -31.71 4.92 -8.77
N TYR A 325 -30.42 4.57 -8.77
CA TYR A 325 -29.49 4.88 -7.68
C TYR A 325 -29.25 6.39 -7.52
N LEU A 326 -28.90 7.08 -8.61
CA LEU A 326 -28.59 8.51 -8.60
C LEU A 326 -29.81 9.38 -8.24
N GLY A 327 -31.00 8.97 -8.68
CA GLY A 327 -32.26 9.63 -8.30
C GLY A 327 -32.84 9.20 -6.97
N ARG A 328 -32.18 8.26 -6.24
CA ARG A 328 -32.68 7.68 -4.99
C ARG A 328 -34.11 7.12 -5.12
N VAL A 329 -34.42 6.51 -6.26
CA VAL A 329 -35.76 6.00 -6.59
C VAL A 329 -36.00 4.67 -5.88
N GLU A 330 -37.14 4.55 -5.22
CA GLU A 330 -37.56 3.33 -4.55
C GLU A 330 -38.23 2.33 -5.50
N LEU A 331 -37.75 1.08 -5.42
CA LEU A 331 -38.09 0.01 -6.36
C LEU A 331 -39.05 -1.03 -5.77
N ASP A 332 -39.37 -0.96 -4.47
CA ASP A 332 -40.24 -1.88 -3.73
C ASP A 332 -39.95 -3.36 -4.01
N ASP A 333 -38.66 -3.71 -4.10
CA ASP A 333 -38.17 -5.06 -4.34
C ASP A 333 -36.77 -5.19 -3.74
N ALA A 334 -36.59 -6.16 -2.83
CA ALA A 334 -35.33 -6.32 -2.10
C ALA A 334 -34.15 -6.72 -3.00
N ALA A 335 -34.39 -7.54 -4.04
CA ALA A 335 -33.35 -7.97 -4.96
C ALA A 335 -32.91 -6.84 -5.88
N LEU A 336 -33.86 -6.07 -6.43
CA LEU A 336 -33.56 -4.88 -7.24
C LEU A 336 -32.90 -3.79 -6.41
N THR A 337 -33.32 -3.60 -5.16
CA THR A 337 -32.70 -2.63 -4.24
C THR A 337 -31.26 -3.01 -3.93
N LYS A 338 -30.98 -4.29 -3.70
CA LYS A 338 -29.61 -4.77 -3.53
C LYS A 338 -28.78 -4.53 -4.80
N ALA A 339 -29.31 -4.86 -5.98
CA ALA A 339 -28.64 -4.62 -7.25
C ALA A 339 -28.37 -3.12 -7.51
N LYS A 340 -29.34 -2.24 -7.19
CA LYS A 340 -29.21 -0.77 -7.26
C LYS A 340 -27.97 -0.26 -6.51
N PHE A 341 -27.72 -0.76 -5.31
CA PHE A 341 -26.54 -0.36 -4.51
C PHE A 341 -25.24 -1.06 -4.94
N GLU A 342 -25.33 -2.21 -5.62
CA GLU A 342 -24.16 -2.96 -6.07
C GLU A 342 -23.57 -2.41 -7.39
N VAL A 343 -24.41 -1.81 -8.26
CA VAL A 343 -23.95 -1.23 -9.55
C VAL A 343 -23.11 0.05 -9.38
N ALA A 344 -23.37 0.88 -8.37
CA ALA A 344 -22.69 2.17 -8.21
C ALA A 344 -21.17 2.04 -7.96
N PRO A 345 -20.69 1.13 -7.08
CA PRO A 345 -19.25 0.86 -6.97
C PRO A 345 -18.59 0.35 -8.25
N ILE A 346 -19.32 -0.40 -9.07
CA ILE A 346 -18.83 -0.89 -10.36
C ILE A 346 -18.67 0.28 -11.32
N ALA A 347 -19.69 1.14 -11.43
CA ALA A 347 -19.62 2.36 -12.23
C ALA A 347 -18.44 3.25 -11.82
N ARG A 348 -18.18 3.41 -10.52
CA ARG A 348 -17.03 4.20 -10.05
C ARG A 348 -15.69 3.56 -10.43
N ALA A 349 -15.56 2.24 -10.37
CA ALA A 349 -14.35 1.55 -10.83
C ALA A 349 -14.14 1.74 -12.35
N LEU A 350 -15.21 1.63 -13.13
CA LEU A 350 -15.20 1.92 -14.58
C LEU A 350 -14.82 3.37 -14.88
N ASN A 351 -15.26 4.31 -14.03
CA ASN A 351 -14.95 5.73 -14.17
C ASN A 351 -13.47 6.03 -14.00
N GLN A 352 -12.71 5.22 -13.25
CA GLN A 352 -11.25 5.35 -13.19
C GLN A 352 -10.59 5.04 -14.53
N SER A 353 -11.10 4.04 -15.25
CA SER A 353 -10.64 3.72 -16.61
C SER A 353 -11.03 4.80 -17.62
N LEU A 354 -12.27 5.31 -17.56
CA LEU A 354 -12.69 6.41 -18.43
C LEU A 354 -11.94 7.72 -18.13
N SER A 355 -11.60 7.97 -16.86
CA SER A 355 -10.75 9.11 -16.47
C SER A 355 -9.35 8.98 -17.07
N ALA A 356 -8.73 7.78 -17.03
CA ALA A 356 -7.45 7.54 -17.68
C ALA A 356 -7.51 7.76 -19.21
N ILE A 357 -8.60 7.32 -19.87
CA ILE A 357 -8.84 7.57 -21.29
C ILE A 357 -8.97 9.08 -21.55
N SER A 358 -9.78 9.79 -20.76
CA SER A 358 -10.01 11.23 -20.91
C SER A 358 -8.72 12.03 -20.71
N LEU A 359 -7.88 11.63 -19.75
CA LEU A 359 -6.57 12.23 -19.50
C LEU A 359 -5.62 12.03 -20.68
N ALA A 360 -5.65 10.88 -21.35
CA ALA A 360 -4.82 10.62 -22.52
C ALA A 360 -5.20 11.52 -23.71
N TYR A 361 -6.48 11.87 -23.87
CA TYR A 361 -6.93 12.83 -24.90
C TYR A 361 -6.74 14.30 -24.51
N GLY A 362 -6.69 14.60 -23.21
CA GLY A 362 -6.39 15.94 -22.68
C GLY A 362 -7.54 16.95 -22.79
N ASN A 363 -8.77 16.52 -23.06
CA ASN A 363 -9.93 17.42 -23.15
C ASN A 363 -10.50 17.75 -21.76
N ILE A 364 -10.61 19.04 -21.42
CA ILE A 364 -11.02 19.47 -20.07
C ILE A 364 -12.43 18.99 -19.73
N GLY A 365 -13.37 19.06 -20.67
CA GLY A 365 -14.78 18.68 -20.45
C GLY A 365 -14.92 17.26 -19.89
N PRO A 366 -14.48 16.22 -20.63
CA PRO A 366 -14.49 14.85 -20.14
C PRO A 366 -13.63 14.63 -18.89
N ILE A 367 -12.47 15.27 -18.77
CA ILE A 367 -11.62 15.15 -17.56
C ILE A 367 -12.39 15.61 -16.31
N VAL A 368 -12.91 16.84 -16.32
CA VAL A 368 -13.72 17.40 -15.23
C VAL A 368 -14.99 16.56 -15.02
N GLY A 369 -15.65 16.18 -16.11
CA GLY A 369 -16.85 15.35 -16.07
C GLY A 369 -16.63 14.00 -15.38
N THR A 370 -15.46 13.37 -15.54
CA THR A 370 -15.14 12.12 -14.82
C THR A 370 -14.98 12.35 -13.32
N PHE A 371 -14.42 13.49 -12.89
CA PHE A 371 -14.39 13.84 -11.46
C PHE A 371 -15.80 14.08 -10.92
N HIS A 372 -16.62 14.88 -11.60
CA HIS A 372 -18.01 15.12 -11.20
C HIS A 372 -18.82 13.83 -11.18
N ALA A 373 -18.69 12.96 -12.18
CA ALA A 373 -19.34 11.65 -12.20
C ALA A 373 -18.96 10.81 -10.98
N SER A 374 -17.69 10.85 -10.53
CA SER A 374 -17.28 10.23 -9.27
C SER A 374 -18.01 10.83 -8.06
N GLN A 375 -18.10 12.16 -7.96
CA GLN A 375 -18.82 12.83 -6.88
C GLN A 375 -20.30 12.42 -6.86
N HIS A 376 -20.98 12.41 -8.02
CA HIS A 376 -22.38 12.00 -8.17
C HIS A 376 -22.60 10.54 -7.79
N LEU A 377 -21.71 9.63 -8.19
CA LEU A 377 -21.76 8.22 -7.83
C LEU A 377 -21.53 7.99 -6.33
N VAL A 378 -20.63 8.74 -5.69
CA VAL A 378 -20.37 8.63 -4.24
C VAL A 378 -21.52 9.21 -3.42
N GLN A 379 -22.03 10.39 -3.78
CA GLN A 379 -23.09 11.07 -3.04
C GLN A 379 -24.50 10.55 -3.36
N ALA A 380 -24.64 9.69 -4.38
CA ALA A 380 -25.91 9.21 -4.89
C ALA A 380 -26.85 10.38 -5.22
N ILE A 381 -26.38 11.30 -6.06
CA ILE A 381 -27.16 12.45 -6.53
C ILE A 381 -27.05 12.53 -8.05
N SER A 382 -28.15 12.84 -8.73
CA SER A 382 -28.15 13.03 -10.18
C SER A 382 -27.25 14.20 -10.60
N PRO A 383 -26.68 14.19 -11.83
CA PRO A 383 -25.85 15.28 -12.33
C PRO A 383 -26.45 16.68 -12.23
N LYS A 384 -27.78 16.78 -12.41
CA LYS A 384 -28.55 18.02 -12.33
C LYS A 384 -29.31 18.16 -11.00
N GLY A 385 -28.99 17.33 -10.01
CA GLY A 385 -29.60 17.40 -8.69
C GLY A 385 -28.97 18.49 -7.82
N SER A 386 -29.75 19.00 -6.86
CA SER A 386 -29.23 19.98 -5.90
C SER A 386 -28.11 19.38 -5.04
N PRO A 387 -26.96 20.05 -4.88
CA PRO A 387 -25.89 19.63 -3.97
C PRO A 387 -26.33 19.55 -2.50
N LEU A 388 -27.45 20.18 -2.12
CA LEU A 388 -28.00 20.08 -0.76
C LEU A 388 -28.43 18.65 -0.38
N LEU A 389 -28.67 17.78 -1.37
CA LEU A 389 -29.00 16.36 -1.16
C LEU A 389 -27.86 15.56 -0.49
N GLN A 390 -26.67 16.14 -0.36
CA GLN A 390 -25.56 15.58 0.42
C GLN A 390 -25.81 15.65 1.93
N LEU A 391 -26.67 16.56 2.39
CA LEU A 391 -27.03 16.68 3.80
C LEU A 391 -28.06 15.60 4.20
N PRO A 392 -28.01 15.07 5.43
CA PRO A 392 -29.00 14.11 5.90
C PRO A 392 -30.40 14.75 5.94
N HIS A 393 -31.44 13.93 5.76
CA HIS A 393 -32.86 14.33 5.73
C HIS A 393 -33.29 15.24 4.56
N PHE A 394 -32.37 15.75 3.74
CA PHE A 394 -32.73 16.52 2.54
C PHE A 394 -33.26 15.59 1.43
N THR A 395 -34.50 15.81 1.02
CA THR A 395 -35.13 15.21 -0.16
C THR A 395 -35.15 16.21 -1.32
N PRO A 396 -35.40 15.78 -2.57
CA PRO A 396 -35.53 16.69 -3.70
C PRO A 396 -36.58 17.79 -3.48
N SER A 397 -37.74 17.47 -2.90
CA SER A 397 -38.77 18.44 -2.56
C SER A 397 -38.31 19.50 -1.55
N ILE A 398 -37.54 19.08 -0.53
CA ILE A 398 -37.00 20.00 0.49
C ILE A 398 -35.94 20.90 -0.14
N ALA A 399 -35.03 20.34 -0.95
CA ALA A 399 -34.00 21.11 -1.63
C ALA A 399 -34.60 22.19 -2.54
N THR A 400 -35.58 21.84 -3.39
CA THR A 400 -36.28 22.81 -4.25
C THR A 400 -37.00 23.90 -3.43
N ALA A 401 -37.65 23.52 -2.33
CA ALA A 401 -38.35 24.47 -1.46
C ALA A 401 -37.41 25.43 -0.71
N VAL A 402 -36.20 24.97 -0.35
CA VAL A 402 -35.13 25.78 0.26
C VAL A 402 -34.49 26.72 -0.76
N GLU A 403 -34.37 26.27 -2.01
CA GLU A 403 -33.82 27.05 -3.12
C GLU A 403 -34.78 28.09 -3.69
N GLU A 404 -36.05 28.11 -3.24
CA GLU A 404 -37.10 29.03 -3.69
C GLU A 404 -37.25 29.06 -5.24
N ASP A 405 -37.15 27.89 -5.87
CA ASP A 405 -37.23 27.70 -7.34
C ASP A 405 -36.14 28.45 -8.15
N SER A 406 -34.99 28.71 -7.54
CA SER A 406 -33.82 29.26 -8.24
C SER A 406 -33.38 28.38 -9.41
N LYS A 407 -33.00 29.01 -10.53
CA LYS A 407 -32.39 28.32 -11.69
C LYS A 407 -31.00 27.77 -11.40
N VAL A 408 -30.34 28.28 -10.36
CA VAL A 408 -29.01 27.86 -9.93
C VAL A 408 -29.13 27.20 -8.57
N HIS A 409 -28.72 25.94 -8.48
CA HIS A 409 -28.75 25.19 -7.23
C HIS A 409 -27.85 25.82 -6.17
N LEU A 410 -28.33 25.78 -4.94
CA LEU A 410 -27.60 26.28 -3.79
C LEU A 410 -26.60 25.22 -3.35
N THR A 411 -25.33 25.59 -3.21
CA THR A 411 -24.32 24.66 -2.71
C THR A 411 -24.40 24.55 -1.19
N VAL A 412 -23.89 23.45 -0.61
CA VAL A 412 -23.88 23.24 0.84
C VAL A 412 -23.15 24.37 1.57
N GLN A 413 -22.08 24.91 0.99
CA GLN A 413 -21.34 26.02 1.61
C GLN A 413 -22.18 27.29 1.65
N LYS A 414 -22.77 27.68 0.50
CA LYS A 414 -23.62 28.87 0.44
C LYS A 414 -24.81 28.76 1.38
N PHE A 415 -25.43 27.58 1.48
CA PHE A 415 -26.53 27.34 2.42
C PHE A 415 -26.08 27.50 3.88
N LEU A 416 -24.93 26.92 4.24
CA LEU A 416 -24.42 26.97 5.61
C LEU A 416 -23.81 28.33 5.99
N ASP A 417 -23.38 29.13 5.02
CA ASP A 417 -22.88 30.49 5.26
C ASP A 417 -24.03 31.50 5.46
N LEU A 418 -25.29 31.12 5.18
CA LEU A 418 -26.46 31.94 5.53
C LEU A 418 -26.62 32.09 7.05
N PRO A 419 -27.13 33.23 7.55
CA PRO A 419 -27.47 33.40 8.95
C PRO A 419 -28.42 32.30 9.43
N ASP A 420 -28.20 31.79 10.64
CA ASP A 420 -28.94 30.65 11.19
C ASP A 420 -30.46 30.87 11.21
N ALA A 421 -30.92 32.11 11.45
CA ALA A 421 -32.32 32.48 11.38
C ALA A 421 -32.92 32.28 9.97
N ARG A 422 -32.19 32.66 8.91
CA ARG A 422 -32.64 32.49 7.52
C ARG A 422 -32.61 31.01 7.13
N ARG A 423 -31.59 30.25 7.53
CA ARG A 423 -31.54 28.80 7.30
C ARG A 423 -32.73 28.09 7.92
N ARG A 424 -33.06 28.39 9.19
CA ARG A 424 -34.26 27.85 9.85
C ARG A 424 -35.54 28.27 9.16
N GLN A 425 -35.66 29.53 8.72
CA GLN A 425 -36.84 29.97 7.98
C GLN A 425 -37.06 29.16 6.69
N LEU A 426 -35.98 28.90 5.94
CA LEU A 426 -36.02 28.15 4.69
C LEU A 426 -36.28 26.64 4.92
N ALA A 427 -35.60 26.04 5.90
CA ALA A 427 -35.59 24.58 6.09
C ALA A 427 -36.61 24.06 7.13
N VAL A 428 -36.92 24.83 8.17
CA VAL A 428 -37.86 24.44 9.24
C VAL A 428 -39.18 25.21 9.14
N GLY A 429 -39.14 26.49 8.75
CA GLY A 429 -40.28 27.41 8.82
C GLY A 429 -41.52 26.98 8.03
N LYS A 430 -41.35 26.23 6.94
CA LYS A 430 -42.44 25.67 6.12
C LYS A 430 -42.85 24.24 6.54
N GLY A 431 -42.37 23.75 7.68
CA GLY A 431 -42.59 22.36 8.14
C GLY A 431 -41.86 21.30 7.32
N LEU A 432 -40.80 21.68 6.60
CA LEU A 432 -40.05 20.77 5.72
C LEU A 432 -39.14 19.82 6.50
N LEU A 433 -38.48 20.33 7.54
CA LEU A 433 -37.68 19.56 8.50
C LEU A 433 -38.12 19.85 9.92
N THR A 434 -37.97 18.83 10.79
CA THR A 434 -38.02 19.03 12.25
C THR A 434 -36.74 19.71 12.74
N GLU A 435 -36.78 20.32 13.93
CA GLU A 435 -35.61 20.99 14.50
C GLU A 435 -34.44 20.01 14.75
N ASP A 436 -34.72 18.76 15.12
CA ASP A 436 -33.69 17.76 15.34
C ASP A 436 -33.05 17.29 14.03
N GLN A 437 -33.84 17.09 12.98
CA GLN A 437 -33.33 16.80 11.63
C GLN A 437 -32.49 17.95 11.09
N TYR A 438 -32.92 19.20 11.31
CA TYR A 438 -32.15 20.39 10.94
C TYR A 438 -30.81 20.41 11.67
N LYS A 439 -30.80 20.24 13.00
CA LYS A 439 -29.55 20.21 13.79
C LYS A 439 -28.59 19.12 13.30
N GLU A 440 -29.11 17.93 13.01
CA GLU A 440 -28.29 16.85 12.47
C GLU A 440 -27.70 17.18 11.09
N ALA A 441 -28.49 17.78 10.20
CA ALA A 441 -28.03 18.23 8.89
C ALA A 441 -26.92 19.28 8.98
N ILE A 442 -27.10 20.28 9.84
CA ILE A 442 -26.08 21.30 10.08
C ILE A 442 -24.83 20.69 10.71
N ASN A 443 -24.98 19.75 11.66
CA ASN A 443 -23.84 19.10 12.32
C ASN A 443 -22.98 18.30 11.33
N VAL A 444 -23.60 17.56 10.41
CA VAL A 444 -22.86 16.86 9.34
C VAL A 444 -22.20 17.86 8.39
N GLY A 445 -22.92 18.90 7.98
CA GLY A 445 -22.40 19.96 7.12
C GLY A 445 -21.14 20.63 7.67
N LYS A 446 -21.12 20.94 8.97
CA LYS A 446 -19.98 21.54 9.69
C LYS A 446 -18.78 20.60 9.87
N GLN A 447 -18.88 19.33 9.48
CA GLN A 447 -17.79 18.35 9.53
C GLN A 447 -17.22 18.03 8.12
N LEU A 448 -17.79 18.59 7.05
CA LEU A 448 -17.33 18.31 5.69
C LEU A 448 -15.93 18.89 5.44
N PRO A 449 -14.99 18.12 4.85
CA PRO A 449 -13.62 18.57 4.62
C PRO A 449 -13.55 19.51 3.40
N TYR A 450 -13.89 20.78 3.59
CA TYR A 450 -13.83 21.79 2.53
C TYR A 450 -12.45 22.46 2.47
N LEU A 451 -11.65 22.10 1.47
CA LEU A 451 -10.35 22.73 1.21
C LEU A 451 -10.55 24.10 0.54
N ARG A 452 -10.26 25.18 1.27
CA ARG A 452 -10.23 26.54 0.75
C ARG A 452 -8.79 26.91 0.40
N VAL A 453 -8.50 27.08 -0.88
CA VAL A 453 -7.20 27.53 -1.36
C VAL A 453 -7.00 29.00 -0.96
N ALA A 454 -5.90 29.28 -0.28
CA ALA A 454 -5.51 30.62 0.16
C ALA A 454 -4.54 31.29 -0.82
N LYS A 455 -3.55 30.54 -1.30
CA LYS A 455 -2.55 31.00 -2.26
C LYS A 455 -2.08 29.84 -3.12
N ALA A 456 -1.91 30.07 -4.41
CA ALA A 456 -1.26 29.14 -5.32
C ALA A 456 -0.17 29.90 -6.09
N PHE A 457 1.03 29.37 -6.11
CA PHE A 457 2.18 30.00 -6.78
C PHE A 457 3.15 28.95 -7.31
N PHE A 458 4.00 29.38 -8.22
CA PHE A 458 5.03 28.55 -8.82
C PHE A 458 6.38 28.93 -8.21
N LYS A 459 7.24 27.93 -7.99
CA LYS A 459 8.62 28.15 -7.61
C LYS A 459 9.53 27.06 -8.14
N VAL A 460 10.81 27.36 -8.27
CA VAL A 460 11.89 26.37 -8.47
C VAL A 460 12.69 26.34 -7.17
N THR A 461 13.05 25.14 -6.69
CA THR A 461 13.79 25.04 -5.43
C THR A 461 15.22 25.51 -5.65
N GLY A 462 15.69 26.45 -4.84
CA GLY A 462 17.03 27.04 -4.96
C GLY A 462 17.16 28.18 -5.99
N GLU A 463 16.09 28.49 -6.75
CA GLU A 463 16.09 29.60 -7.72
C GLU A 463 14.95 30.58 -7.44
N ARG A 464 15.23 31.88 -7.47
CA ARG A 464 14.21 32.93 -7.27
C ARG A 464 13.31 33.13 -8.48
N ILE A 465 13.81 32.84 -9.68
CA ILE A 465 13.08 32.98 -10.94
C ILE A 465 12.92 31.62 -11.60
N ILE A 466 11.91 31.49 -12.45
CA ILE A 466 11.63 30.23 -13.16
C ILE A 466 12.21 30.35 -14.55
N ILE A 467 13.26 29.60 -14.84
CA ILE A 467 13.90 29.56 -16.16
C ILE A 467 13.24 28.54 -17.09
N PRO A 468 13.43 28.64 -18.42
CA PRO A 468 12.79 27.73 -19.36
C PRO A 468 13.27 26.29 -19.18
N SER A 469 12.37 25.32 -19.39
CA SER A 469 12.64 23.88 -19.22
C SER A 469 13.10 23.44 -17.82
N SER A 470 13.01 24.31 -16.80
CA SER A 470 13.29 23.95 -15.41
C SER A 470 12.19 23.06 -14.80
N LEU A 471 12.52 22.38 -13.70
CA LEU A 471 11.53 21.63 -12.91
C LEU A 471 10.82 22.59 -11.95
N VAL A 472 9.65 23.07 -12.34
CA VAL A 472 8.84 23.97 -11.54
C VAL A 472 7.91 23.20 -10.58
N THR A 473 7.79 23.69 -9.37
CA THR A 473 6.85 23.21 -8.36
C THR A 473 5.67 24.17 -8.26
N LEU A 474 4.47 23.70 -8.56
CA LEU A 474 3.22 24.32 -8.15
C LEU A 474 2.99 24.05 -6.66
N VAL A 475 2.98 25.12 -5.87
CA VAL A 475 2.67 25.08 -4.43
C VAL A 475 1.27 25.63 -4.22
N ILE A 476 0.39 24.81 -3.65
CA ILE A 476 -0.98 25.17 -3.29
C ILE A 476 -1.07 25.19 -1.76
N LYS A 477 -1.31 26.38 -1.21
CA LYS A 477 -1.55 26.60 0.22
C LYS A 477 -3.05 26.67 0.45
N GLY A 478 -3.58 25.83 1.32
CA GLY A 478 -5.01 25.80 1.61
C GLY A 478 -5.33 25.34 3.02
N ARG A 479 -6.50 25.74 3.52
CA ARG A 479 -7.00 25.34 4.84
C ARG A 479 -8.30 24.56 4.68
N PHE A 480 -8.45 23.52 5.48
CA PHE A 480 -9.74 22.84 5.60
C PHE A 480 -10.65 23.66 6.52
N ILE A 481 -11.62 24.35 5.92
CA ILE A 481 -12.57 25.22 6.61
C ILE A 481 -13.96 24.67 6.31
N PRO A 482 -14.52 23.81 7.18
CA PRO A 482 -15.85 23.26 6.98
C PRO A 482 -16.90 24.37 6.78
N PRO A 483 -17.91 24.14 5.94
CA PRO A 483 -18.91 25.16 5.67
C PRO A 483 -19.75 25.50 6.92
N GLY A 484 -20.11 26.77 7.08
CA GLY A 484 -20.76 27.27 8.30
C GLY A 484 -19.86 27.35 9.54
N SER A 485 -18.53 27.33 9.36
CA SER A 485 -17.56 27.61 10.43
C SER A 485 -17.63 29.07 10.86
N GLU A 486 -17.65 29.29 12.17
CA GLU A 486 -17.65 30.61 12.80
C GLU A 486 -16.28 30.87 13.44
N ASN A 487 -15.83 32.13 13.50
CA ASN A 487 -14.56 32.53 14.10
C ASN A 487 -13.32 31.86 13.47
N VAL A 488 -13.25 31.79 12.15
CA VAL A 488 -12.07 31.29 11.44
C VAL A 488 -10.88 32.23 11.70
N PRO A 489 -9.73 31.71 12.20
CA PRO A 489 -8.54 32.54 12.43
C PRO A 489 -8.06 33.23 11.15
N ALA A 490 -7.50 34.44 11.30
CA ALA A 490 -6.80 35.12 10.21
C ALA A 490 -5.63 34.26 9.70
N ILE A 491 -5.26 34.45 8.44
CA ILE A 491 -4.11 33.76 7.85
C ILE A 491 -2.85 34.45 8.36
N ASP A 492 -1.91 33.67 8.89
CA ASP A 492 -0.54 34.13 9.12
C ASP A 492 0.19 34.17 7.77
N GLU A 493 0.82 35.30 7.44
CA GLU A 493 1.52 35.50 6.17
C GLU A 493 2.69 34.51 6.02
N LEU A 494 3.35 34.15 7.13
CA LEU A 494 4.45 33.18 7.13
C LEU A 494 3.99 31.76 6.72
N ASP A 495 2.74 31.40 7.00
CA ASP A 495 2.18 30.09 6.62
C ASP A 495 1.96 29.98 5.09
N LEU A 496 1.83 31.11 4.39
CA LEU A 496 1.68 31.19 2.94
C LEU A 496 2.99 31.03 2.20
N GLU A 497 4.11 31.19 2.89
CA GLU A 497 5.44 30.98 2.34
C GLU A 497 5.78 29.48 2.33
N ASP A 498 6.57 29.07 1.35
CA ASP A 498 7.15 27.74 1.31
C ASP A 498 8.66 27.90 1.22
N ILE A 499 9.28 28.04 2.40
CA ILE A 499 10.72 28.28 2.55
C ILE A 499 11.48 27.03 2.05
N ASP A 500 12.50 27.27 1.23
CA ASP A 500 13.36 26.20 0.73
C ASP A 500 14.19 25.61 1.88
N PRO A 501 14.43 24.28 1.86
CA PRO A 501 15.36 23.68 2.80
C PRO A 501 16.77 24.26 2.61
N ALA A 502 17.58 24.25 3.67
CA ALA A 502 18.98 24.64 3.58
C ALA A 502 19.70 23.79 2.51
N GLU A 503 20.65 24.39 1.77
CA GLU A 503 21.36 23.77 0.65
C GLU A 503 22.08 22.47 1.04
N ASP A 504 22.51 22.39 2.29
CA ASP A 504 23.20 21.28 2.92
C ASP A 504 22.26 20.17 3.46
N ASP A 505 20.94 20.36 3.40
CA ASP A 505 19.92 19.36 3.78
C ASP A 505 19.46 18.52 2.56
N LEU A 506 20.36 17.66 2.08
CA LEU A 506 20.12 16.75 0.94
C LEU A 506 18.90 15.83 1.14
N GLU A 507 18.55 15.47 2.37
CA GLU A 507 17.37 14.64 2.65
C GLU A 507 16.07 15.42 2.43
N ALA A 508 16.06 16.71 2.74
CA ALA A 508 14.94 17.60 2.44
C ALA A 508 14.81 17.87 0.95
N LEU A 509 15.93 18.11 0.26
CA LEU A 509 15.99 18.32 -1.19
C LEU A 509 15.55 17.08 -1.97
N THR A 510 15.89 15.87 -1.50
CA THR A 510 15.46 14.61 -2.11
C THR A 510 14.05 14.16 -1.70
N GLY A 511 13.33 14.96 -0.88
CA GLY A 511 11.96 14.68 -0.45
C GLY A 511 11.83 13.48 0.50
N ARG A 512 12.93 13.08 1.18
CA ARG A 512 12.99 11.93 2.09
C ARG A 512 12.91 12.32 3.57
N LYS A 513 12.79 13.60 3.88
CA LYS A 513 12.82 14.12 5.24
C LYS A 513 11.74 13.46 6.10
N LYS A 514 12.17 12.84 7.20
CA LYS A 514 11.30 12.50 8.34
C LYS A 514 11.21 13.73 9.23
N ARG A 515 10.02 14.15 9.64
CA ARG A 515 9.85 15.27 10.59
C ARG A 515 10.65 15.04 11.87
N VAL A 516 11.60 15.92 12.16
CA VAL A 516 12.40 15.90 13.39
C VAL A 516 11.69 16.74 14.46
N VAL A 517 11.24 16.11 15.54
CA VAL A 517 10.66 16.79 16.71
C VAL A 517 11.69 16.78 17.84
N LYS A 518 11.85 17.89 18.56
CA LYS A 518 12.67 17.90 19.78
C LYS A 518 11.96 17.06 20.85
N GLY A 519 12.59 15.97 21.27
CA GLY A 519 12.09 15.15 22.37
C GLY A 519 12.10 15.92 23.71
N PRO A 520 11.52 15.34 24.78
CA PRO A 520 11.53 15.92 26.13
C PRO A 520 12.93 16.31 26.63
N ASP A 521 13.97 15.63 26.11
CA ASP A 521 15.39 15.84 26.46
C ASP A 521 16.12 16.83 25.52
N GLY A 522 15.39 17.56 24.65
CA GLY A 522 15.97 18.52 23.71
C GLY A 522 16.72 17.90 22.52
N LYS A 523 16.85 16.58 22.46
CA LYS A 523 17.47 15.86 21.33
C LYS A 523 16.51 15.77 20.14
N PRO A 524 17.00 15.94 18.90
CA PRO A 524 16.21 15.73 17.69
C PRO A 524 15.82 14.24 17.58
N MET A 525 14.53 13.95 17.66
CA MET A 525 13.96 12.63 17.35
C MET A 525 13.31 12.69 15.98
N SER A 526 13.67 11.77 15.09
CA SER A 526 12.91 11.57 13.85
C SER A 526 11.56 10.94 14.21
N VAL A 527 10.48 11.69 14.03
CA VAL A 527 9.12 11.18 14.11
C VAL A 527 8.76 10.75 12.70
N GLU A 528 8.28 9.51 12.55
CA GLU A 528 7.70 9.07 11.29
C GLU A 528 6.56 10.03 10.93
N ASP A 529 6.61 10.64 9.74
CA ASP A 529 5.51 11.46 9.24
C ASP A 529 4.26 10.60 9.13
N GLN A 530 3.43 10.65 10.18
CA GLN A 530 2.10 10.07 10.15
C GLN A 530 1.25 10.96 9.26
N ALA A 531 1.33 10.69 7.96
CA ALA A 531 0.52 11.34 6.95
C ALA A 531 -0.96 11.22 7.33
N ILE A 532 -1.60 12.36 7.58
CA ILE A 532 -2.92 12.43 8.22
C ILE A 532 -3.99 12.24 7.16
N LEU A 533 -4.93 11.35 7.47
CA LEU A 533 -6.04 11.04 6.58
C LEU A 533 -7.23 11.98 6.84
N PRO A 534 -7.93 12.42 5.78
CA PRO A 534 -9.24 13.04 5.92
C PRO A 534 -10.25 12.06 6.49
N PRO A 535 -11.34 12.56 7.10
CA PRO A 535 -12.43 11.69 7.53
C PRO A 535 -13.01 10.91 6.36
N LEU A 536 -13.50 9.70 6.63
CA LEU A 536 -14.26 8.92 5.66
C LEU A 536 -15.43 9.75 5.13
N ASN A 537 -15.75 9.51 3.85
CA ASN A 537 -16.86 10.20 3.23
C ASN A 537 -18.17 9.93 3.94
N PHE A 538 -18.94 10.99 4.19
CA PHE A 538 -20.34 10.88 4.49
C PHE A 538 -21.10 10.57 3.20
N ALA A 539 -21.25 9.28 2.91
CA ALA A 539 -21.92 8.75 1.73
C ALA A 539 -22.82 7.57 2.15
N PRO A 540 -23.98 7.83 2.79
CA PRO A 540 -24.78 6.79 3.42
C PRO A 540 -25.36 5.77 2.42
N TYR A 541 -25.53 6.15 1.16
CA TYR A 541 -26.05 5.29 0.08
C TYR A 541 -24.98 4.48 -0.66
N TYR A 542 -23.69 4.81 -0.50
CA TYR A 542 -22.62 4.18 -1.28
C TYR A 542 -22.12 2.89 -0.61
N ALA A 543 -22.11 1.78 -1.35
CA ALA A 543 -21.83 0.42 -0.84
C ALA A 543 -20.33 0.08 -0.63
N ARG A 544 -19.46 1.09 -0.60
CA ARG A 544 -18.04 0.97 -0.23
C ARG A 544 -17.68 2.09 0.75
N GLU A 545 -16.66 1.84 1.56
CA GLU A 545 -16.03 2.90 2.34
C GLU A 545 -14.90 3.50 1.51
N ASN A 546 -14.72 4.81 1.57
CA ASN A 546 -13.58 5.48 0.96
C ASN A 546 -13.28 6.80 1.66
N THR A 547 -12.03 7.23 1.55
CA THR A 547 -11.59 8.58 1.90
C THR A 547 -11.75 9.50 0.68
N PRO A 548 -12.05 10.79 0.91
CA PRO A 548 -12.02 11.80 -0.13
C PRO A 548 -10.58 12.06 -0.60
N LYS A 549 -10.43 12.38 -1.87
CA LYS A 549 -9.17 12.79 -2.48
C LYS A 549 -9.34 14.10 -3.23
N TRP A 550 -8.28 14.88 -3.31
CA TRP A 550 -8.24 16.14 -4.05
C TRP A 550 -7.27 16.00 -5.20
N SER A 551 -7.75 16.27 -6.40
CA SER A 551 -6.91 16.27 -7.60
C SER A 551 -6.71 17.70 -8.06
N ALA A 552 -5.44 18.11 -8.18
CA ALA A 552 -5.06 19.42 -8.70
C ALA A 552 -4.43 19.27 -10.09
N PHE A 553 -4.92 20.02 -11.07
CA PHE A 553 -4.37 20.06 -12.43
C PHE A 553 -4.49 21.45 -13.04
N LEU A 554 -3.71 21.69 -14.09
CA LEU A 554 -3.70 22.96 -14.81
C LEU A 554 -4.24 22.77 -16.22
N SER A 555 -5.04 23.73 -16.67
CA SER A 555 -5.56 23.76 -18.02
C SER A 555 -5.31 25.10 -18.70
N ASP A 556 -5.15 25.07 -20.02
CA ASP A 556 -5.13 26.29 -20.85
C ASP A 556 -6.57 26.70 -21.17
N SER A 557 -7.00 27.87 -20.69
CA SER A 557 -8.35 28.40 -20.94
C SER A 557 -8.59 28.76 -22.40
N LYS A 558 -7.54 29.06 -23.18
CA LYS A 558 -7.67 29.44 -24.59
C LYS A 558 -7.88 28.22 -25.48
N GLN A 559 -7.18 27.13 -25.19
CA GLN A 559 -7.23 25.90 -26.00
C GLN A 559 -8.28 24.90 -25.53
N GLY A 560 -8.77 25.03 -24.30
CA GLY A 560 -9.69 24.04 -23.74
C GLY A 560 -9.04 22.67 -23.48
N LYS A 561 -7.70 22.65 -23.38
CA LYS A 561 -6.88 21.45 -23.18
C LYS A 561 -6.19 21.47 -21.82
N MET A 562 -5.95 20.29 -21.29
CA MET A 562 -5.12 20.08 -20.11
C MET A 562 -3.67 20.44 -20.44
N ALA A 563 -3.04 21.25 -19.61
CA ALA A 563 -1.63 21.62 -19.74
C ALA A 563 -0.76 20.72 -18.84
N VAL A 564 -1.19 20.51 -17.59
CA VAL A 564 -0.48 19.69 -16.61
C VAL A 564 -1.44 18.63 -16.08
N PRO A 565 -1.06 17.33 -16.05
CA PRO A 565 -1.92 16.25 -15.57
C PRO A 565 -2.22 16.35 -14.07
N PRO A 566 -3.28 15.68 -13.58
CA PRO A 566 -3.70 15.77 -12.19
C PRO A 566 -2.75 15.08 -11.21
N PHE A 567 -2.40 15.83 -10.17
CA PHE A 567 -1.76 15.32 -8.97
C PHE A 567 -2.83 15.06 -7.91
N THR A 568 -2.87 13.83 -7.39
CA THR A 568 -3.90 13.42 -6.43
C THR A 568 -3.33 13.38 -5.01
N PHE A 569 -3.94 14.18 -4.13
CA PHE A 569 -3.61 14.28 -2.72
C PHE A 569 -4.68 13.55 -1.89
N ALA A 570 -4.24 12.57 -1.10
CA ALA A 570 -5.11 11.77 -0.22
C ALA A 570 -4.69 11.83 1.25
N LYS A 571 -3.51 12.39 1.53
CA LYS A 571 -2.92 12.50 2.86
C LYS A 571 -2.35 13.90 3.03
N PHE A 572 -2.31 14.37 4.28
CA PHE A 572 -2.00 15.76 4.62
C PHE A 572 -0.99 15.82 5.78
N ASP A 573 -0.24 16.92 5.84
CA ASP A 573 0.90 17.06 6.75
C ASP A 573 0.46 17.46 8.17
N LYS A 574 -0.60 18.26 8.28
CA LYS A 574 -1.11 18.79 9.55
C LYS A 574 -2.53 18.25 9.83
N PRO A 575 -2.91 18.04 11.10
CA PRO A 575 -4.22 17.49 11.44
C PRO A 575 -5.33 18.39 10.94
N LEU A 576 -6.33 17.77 10.31
CA LEU A 576 -7.47 18.47 9.71
C LEU A 576 -8.51 18.83 10.77
N PHE A 577 -8.72 17.90 11.70
CA PHE A 577 -9.62 17.99 12.83
C PHE A 577 -8.88 17.58 14.10
N ASP A 578 -9.27 18.16 15.24
CA ASP A 578 -8.82 17.71 16.56
C ASP A 578 -9.51 16.39 16.97
N GLU A 579 -9.12 15.82 18.12
CA GLU A 579 -9.71 14.59 18.65
C GLU A 579 -11.22 14.72 18.95
N GLN A 580 -11.71 15.95 19.14
CA GLN A 580 -13.13 16.24 19.35
C GLN A 580 -13.89 16.50 18.03
N GLY A 581 -13.22 16.40 16.88
CA GLY A 581 -13.80 16.60 15.55
C GLY A 581 -13.98 18.06 15.14
N LYS A 582 -13.37 19.02 15.84
CA LYS A 582 -13.37 20.44 15.44
C LYS A 582 -12.25 20.72 14.44
N PRO A 583 -12.46 21.60 13.46
CA PRO A 583 -11.43 21.96 12.49
C PRO A 583 -10.27 22.69 13.18
N THR A 584 -9.04 22.30 12.85
CA THR A 584 -7.81 22.94 13.36
C THR A 584 -7.46 24.22 12.59
N TYR A 585 -8.00 24.37 11.37
CA TYR A 585 -7.66 25.41 10.40
C TYR A 585 -6.16 25.47 10.04
N ALA A 586 -5.41 24.38 10.26
CA ALA A 586 -4.00 24.34 9.93
C ALA A 586 -3.76 24.52 8.42
N MET A 587 -2.78 25.34 8.06
CA MET A 587 -2.36 25.53 6.66
C MET A 587 -1.72 24.26 6.12
N GLN A 588 -2.33 23.70 5.07
CA GLN A 588 -1.82 22.56 4.32
C GLN A 588 -1.03 23.06 3.11
N THR A 589 0.03 22.32 2.77
CA THR A 589 0.85 22.62 1.60
C THR A 589 0.78 21.43 0.66
N LEU A 590 0.25 21.64 -0.55
CA LEU A 590 0.20 20.62 -1.60
C LEU A 590 1.21 21.01 -2.67
N LYS A 591 2.14 20.11 -2.99
CA LYS A 591 3.21 20.36 -3.97
C LYS A 591 3.05 19.43 -5.16
N ALA A 592 3.17 19.99 -6.35
CA ALA A 592 3.10 19.28 -7.62
C ALA A 592 4.23 19.76 -8.54
N GLN A 593 5.07 18.84 -9.01
CA GLN A 593 6.22 19.18 -9.86
C GLN A 593 5.94 18.85 -11.32
N PHE A 594 6.28 19.78 -12.22
CA PHE A 594 6.20 19.59 -13.67
C PHE A 594 7.28 20.42 -14.36
N THR A 595 7.51 20.16 -15.65
CA THR A 595 8.53 20.89 -16.42
C THR A 595 7.94 22.19 -16.95
N ALA A 596 8.67 23.30 -16.76
CA ALA A 596 8.30 24.60 -17.30
C ALA A 596 8.38 24.60 -18.84
N PRO A 597 7.58 25.44 -19.54
CA PRO A 597 7.70 25.63 -20.98
C PRO A 597 9.13 26.02 -21.41
N PRO A 598 9.53 25.68 -22.65
CA PRO A 598 10.88 25.96 -23.15
C PRO A 598 11.07 27.41 -23.60
N GLU A 599 10.00 28.18 -23.75
CA GLU A 599 10.05 29.58 -24.15
C GLU A 599 9.81 30.49 -22.93
N THR A 600 10.41 31.67 -22.96
CA THR A 600 10.16 32.71 -21.96
C THR A 600 8.80 33.36 -22.21
N GLY A 601 8.13 33.77 -21.14
CA GLY A 601 6.84 34.45 -21.24
C GLY A 601 5.92 34.24 -20.05
N HIS A 602 4.73 34.85 -20.16
CA HIS A 602 3.68 34.74 -19.15
C HIS A 602 2.63 33.71 -19.61
N TYR A 603 2.62 32.55 -18.95
CA TYR A 603 1.66 31.49 -19.21
C TYR A 603 0.54 31.56 -18.19
N THR A 604 -0.67 31.89 -18.65
CA THR A 604 -1.85 31.92 -17.78
C THR A 604 -2.57 30.58 -17.85
N PHE A 605 -2.67 29.91 -16.71
CA PHE A 605 -3.38 28.66 -16.56
C PHE A 605 -4.62 28.85 -15.68
N VAL A 606 -5.54 27.91 -15.81
CA VAL A 606 -6.62 27.72 -14.85
C VAL A 606 -6.26 26.52 -13.97
N LEU A 607 -6.08 26.78 -12.68
CA LEU A 607 -5.94 25.76 -11.66
C LEU A 607 -7.31 25.22 -11.28
N HIS A 608 -7.46 23.91 -11.40
CA HIS A 608 -8.61 23.16 -10.89
C HIS A 608 -8.16 22.33 -9.70
N VAL A 609 -8.80 22.49 -8.55
CA VAL A 609 -8.65 21.63 -7.38
C VAL A 609 -10.00 20.99 -7.10
N ILE A 610 -10.15 19.72 -7.46
CA ILE A 610 -11.43 19.02 -7.47
C ILE A 610 -11.44 17.91 -6.43
N CYS A 611 -12.51 17.83 -5.63
CA CYS A 611 -12.73 16.71 -4.72
C CYS A 611 -13.40 15.54 -5.45
N ASP A 612 -12.94 14.30 -5.28
CA ASP A 612 -13.51 13.15 -5.99
C ASP A 612 -14.84 12.62 -5.42
N SER A 613 -15.25 13.14 -4.26
CA SER A 613 -16.28 12.51 -3.41
C SER A 613 -17.43 13.42 -2.97
N TYR A 614 -17.28 14.74 -3.05
CA TYR A 614 -18.31 15.70 -2.63
C TYR A 614 -18.58 16.70 -3.75
N VAL A 615 -19.85 16.99 -3.98
CA VAL A 615 -20.28 17.91 -5.04
C VAL A 615 -20.19 19.34 -4.55
N GLY A 616 -19.49 20.17 -5.33
CA GLY A 616 -19.36 21.61 -5.10
C GLY A 616 -18.28 22.01 -4.09
N LEU A 617 -17.39 21.10 -3.67
CA LEU A 617 -16.20 21.44 -2.86
C LEU A 617 -14.97 21.77 -3.73
N ASP A 618 -15.21 22.18 -4.97
CA ASP A 618 -14.16 22.39 -5.97
C ASP A 618 -13.70 23.85 -5.96
N THR A 619 -12.43 24.07 -6.30
CA THR A 619 -11.86 25.40 -6.47
C THR A 619 -11.34 25.55 -7.89
N LYS A 620 -11.69 26.67 -8.52
CA LYS A 620 -11.21 27.06 -9.84
C LYS A 620 -10.66 28.48 -9.76
N MET A 621 -9.41 28.69 -10.14
CA MET A 621 -8.77 30.01 -10.12
C MET A 621 -7.74 30.14 -11.24
N GLU A 622 -7.50 31.37 -11.68
CA GLU A 622 -6.44 31.67 -12.64
C GLU A 622 -5.11 31.82 -11.91
N VAL A 623 -4.05 31.23 -12.49
CA VAL A 623 -2.68 31.32 -11.99
C VAL A 623 -1.75 31.62 -13.16
N THR A 624 -0.79 32.51 -12.96
CA THR A 624 0.17 32.89 -14.00
C THR A 624 1.54 32.35 -13.65
N LEU A 625 2.09 31.54 -14.55
CA LEU A 625 3.49 31.11 -14.53
C LEU A 625 4.29 32.13 -15.33
N VAL A 626 5.30 32.73 -14.71
CA VAL A 626 6.24 33.65 -15.36
C VAL A 626 7.53 32.90 -15.59
N VAL A 627 7.90 32.71 -16.85
CA VAL A 627 9.18 32.09 -17.24
C VAL A 627 10.08 33.21 -17.76
N ASP A 628 11.16 33.47 -17.04
CA ASP A 628 12.13 34.52 -17.35
C ASP A 628 13.38 33.93 -18.00
N ASP A 629 14.15 34.78 -18.67
CA ASP A 629 15.42 34.37 -19.29
C ASP A 629 16.46 34.00 -18.24
N ALA A 630 17.30 33.00 -18.54
CA ALA A 630 18.34 32.52 -17.63
C ALA A 630 19.38 33.62 -17.29
N SER A 631 19.58 34.61 -18.17
CA SER A 631 20.46 35.76 -17.90
C SER A 631 20.03 36.57 -16.67
N LYS A 632 18.72 36.75 -16.45
CA LYS A 632 18.20 37.46 -15.27
C LYS A 632 18.47 36.68 -13.98
N ALA A 633 18.51 35.35 -14.02
CA ALA A 633 18.85 34.54 -12.85
C ALA A 633 20.30 34.80 -12.45
N ALA A 634 21.21 34.81 -13.43
CA ALA A 634 22.64 35.06 -13.19
C ALA A 634 22.91 36.47 -12.64
N GLU A 635 22.20 37.49 -13.13
CA GLU A 635 22.29 38.86 -12.59
C GLU A 635 21.85 38.93 -11.12
N MET A 636 20.72 38.31 -10.77
CA MET A 636 20.22 38.32 -9.38
C MET A 636 21.13 37.55 -8.42
N THR A 637 21.68 36.40 -8.83
CA THR A 637 22.65 35.65 -8.02
C THR A 637 23.94 36.45 -7.83
N ALA A 638 24.42 37.16 -8.86
CA ALA A 638 25.59 38.02 -8.75
C ALA A 638 25.36 39.22 -7.79
N GLU A 639 24.16 39.82 -7.79
CA GLU A 639 23.80 40.87 -6.83
C GLU A 639 23.72 40.34 -5.38
N ASP A 640 23.20 39.12 -5.18
CA ASP A 640 23.12 38.50 -3.85
C ASP A 640 24.53 38.16 -3.31
N GLU A 641 25.45 37.68 -4.14
CA GLU A 641 26.86 37.43 -3.76
C GLU A 641 27.63 38.70 -3.37
N ILE A 642 27.32 39.84 -4.00
CA ILE A 642 27.91 41.16 -3.67
C ILE A 642 27.33 41.74 -2.36
N SER A 643 26.17 41.26 -1.92
CA SER A 643 25.44 41.80 -0.75
C SER A 643 25.88 41.24 0.61
N GLU A 644 26.66 40.14 0.63
CA GLU A 644 27.39 39.75 1.83
C GLU A 644 28.43 40.85 2.11
N PRO A 645 28.45 41.49 3.29
CA PRO A 645 29.30 42.64 3.53
C PRO A 645 30.76 42.23 3.32
N GLU A 646 31.32 42.66 2.19
CA GLU A 646 32.75 42.54 1.92
C GLU A 646 33.52 43.20 3.07
N GLU A 647 34.70 42.66 3.37
CA GLU A 647 35.57 43.03 4.49
C GLU A 647 35.89 44.55 4.51
N ASP A 648 35.77 45.22 3.36
CA ASP A 648 36.00 46.65 3.16
C ASP A 648 34.78 47.56 3.36
N SER A 649 33.60 46.99 3.64
CA SER A 649 32.42 47.78 3.99
C SER A 649 32.51 48.29 5.45
N ILE A 650 32.02 49.51 5.71
CA ILE A 650 31.95 50.08 7.08
C ILE A 650 31.21 49.13 8.04
N ALA A 651 30.25 48.34 7.53
CA ALA A 651 29.53 47.33 8.29
C ALA A 651 30.41 46.13 8.68
N GLY A 652 31.24 45.61 7.77
CA GLY A 652 32.22 44.56 8.05
C GLY A 652 33.28 45.00 9.06
N GLN A 653 33.79 46.22 8.92
CA GLN A 653 34.75 46.82 9.87
C GLN A 653 34.13 47.04 11.25
N MET A 654 32.86 47.48 11.34
CA MET A 654 32.14 47.66 12.61
C MET A 654 31.85 46.33 13.30
N GLN A 655 31.58 45.26 12.55
CA GLN A 655 31.38 43.92 13.11
C GLN A 655 32.68 43.34 13.65
N ALA A 656 33.80 43.47 12.91
CA ALA A 656 35.14 43.07 13.37
C ALA A 656 35.59 43.86 14.60
N LEU A 657 35.30 45.17 14.67
CA LEU A 657 35.54 46.01 15.85
C LEU A 657 34.71 45.60 17.07
N LYS A 658 33.51 45.06 16.85
CA LYS A 658 32.58 44.67 17.93
C LYS A 658 32.82 43.26 18.47
N THR A 659 33.27 42.33 17.63
CA THR A 659 33.48 40.92 18.01
C THR A 659 34.95 40.53 18.18
N GLY A 660 35.89 41.37 17.74
CA GLY A 660 37.33 41.12 17.84
C GLY A 660 37.84 39.99 16.93
N GLN A 661 37.01 39.51 16.00
CA GLN A 661 37.39 38.50 15.00
C GLN A 661 37.13 39.05 13.60
N ALA A 662 38.14 38.94 12.73
CA ALA A 662 37.96 39.16 11.30
C ALA A 662 37.05 38.07 10.72
N PRO A 663 36.19 38.37 9.72
CA PRO A 663 35.43 37.35 9.00
C PRO A 663 36.39 36.31 8.40
N LYS A 664 35.96 35.04 8.32
CA LYS A 664 36.79 34.00 7.67
C LYS A 664 36.86 34.28 6.16
N PRO A 665 38.05 34.17 5.53
CA PRO A 665 38.15 34.36 4.09
C PRO A 665 37.44 33.21 3.36
N ARG A 666 36.62 33.55 2.36
CA ARG A 666 36.16 32.56 1.37
C ARG A 666 37.38 32.13 0.54
N ARG A 667 37.68 30.84 0.53
CA ARG A 667 38.60 30.24 -0.45
C ARG A 667 37.97 30.40 -1.83
N LYS A 668 38.58 31.18 -2.71
CA LYS A 668 38.37 31.08 -4.15
C LYS A 668 38.74 29.67 -4.60
N ALA A 669 37.80 28.96 -5.18
CA ALA A 669 38.10 27.82 -6.04
C ALA A 669 38.28 28.41 -7.44
N ASP A 670 39.52 28.71 -7.80
CA ASP A 670 39.94 28.88 -9.19
C ASP A 670 40.97 27.78 -9.47
N ASP A 671 40.79 27.13 -10.62
CA ASP A 671 41.57 26.01 -11.14
C ASP A 671 43.09 26.27 -11.27
N LEU A 672 43.82 25.14 -11.32
CA LEU A 672 45.11 24.85 -12.01
C LEU A 672 46.32 24.47 -11.13
N ASP A 673 46.65 23.18 -11.26
CA ASP A 673 47.96 22.55 -11.56
C ASP A 673 49.20 22.66 -10.63
N ASP A 674 49.68 21.44 -10.34
CA ASP A 674 51.05 20.93 -10.35
C ASP A 674 52.06 21.14 -9.20
N GLU A 675 52.46 19.94 -8.73
CA GLU A 675 53.81 19.44 -8.41
C GLU A 675 54.61 19.83 -7.15
N SER A 676 55.13 18.73 -6.58
CA SER A 676 56.33 18.56 -5.74
C SER A 676 56.23 19.06 -4.30
N GLY A 677 56.67 18.33 -3.28
CA GLY A 677 57.49 17.14 -3.19
C GLY A 677 58.14 17.13 -1.80
N THR A 678 58.65 15.97 -1.37
CA THR A 678 59.43 15.68 -0.15
C THR A 678 58.66 15.65 1.18
N ASP A 679 58.92 14.75 2.12
CA ASP A 679 59.61 13.45 2.17
C ASP A 679 59.25 12.84 3.57
N ASP A 680 59.69 11.60 3.78
CA ASP A 680 59.76 10.81 5.03
C ASP A 680 58.66 9.75 5.26
N ASP A 681 58.89 8.59 4.61
CA ASP A 681 59.24 7.28 5.23
C ASP A 681 58.20 6.63 6.19
N GLU A 682 57.80 5.34 6.10
CA GLU A 682 58.53 4.11 5.79
C GLU A 682 57.50 2.93 5.70
N ASP A 683 57.72 2.01 4.75
CA ASP A 683 57.49 0.54 4.73
C ASP A 683 56.10 -0.07 5.11
N ASP A 684 55.50 -1.05 4.40
CA ASP A 684 56.02 -2.12 3.55
C ASP A 684 54.87 -2.91 2.84
N ASP A 685 55.28 -3.69 1.84
CA ASP A 685 54.72 -4.96 1.33
C ASP A 685 53.57 -5.08 0.28
N THR A 686 54.01 -5.11 -0.99
CA THR A 686 53.78 -6.12 -2.05
C THR A 686 52.39 -6.76 -2.31
N SER A 687 51.89 -6.60 -3.54
CA SER A 687 51.85 -7.69 -4.54
C SER A 687 51.25 -7.22 -5.87
N ALA A 688 52.01 -7.46 -6.93
CA ALA A 688 51.67 -7.19 -8.31
C ALA A 688 50.81 -8.32 -8.90
N THR A 689 49.83 -7.96 -9.73
CA THR A 689 49.53 -8.73 -10.94
C THR A 689 48.90 -7.84 -12.00
N ASN A 690 49.65 -7.65 -13.09
CA ASN A 690 49.20 -7.35 -14.45
C ASN A 690 48.02 -8.28 -14.86
N THR A 691 47.15 -7.97 -15.81
CA THR A 691 47.42 -7.56 -17.20
C THR A 691 46.12 -7.13 -17.87
N ASP A 692 46.20 -6.09 -18.68
CA ASP A 692 45.32 -5.78 -19.81
C ASP A 692 45.07 -6.99 -20.72
N THR A 693 43.87 -7.08 -21.32
CA THR A 693 43.73 -7.12 -22.80
C THR A 693 42.29 -6.84 -23.23
N GLU A 694 42.14 -5.65 -23.82
CA GLU A 694 41.49 -5.31 -25.09
C GLU A 694 40.18 -5.98 -25.56
N ALA A 695 39.32 -5.09 -26.04
CA ALA A 695 38.27 -5.33 -27.01
C ALA A 695 38.83 -5.31 -28.43
N GLU A 696 38.30 -6.17 -29.31
CA GLU A 696 37.95 -5.84 -30.70
C GLU A 696 37.20 -7.05 -31.32
N ASP A 697 35.88 -6.89 -31.50
CA ASP A 697 35.07 -7.21 -32.71
C ASP A 697 33.56 -7.12 -32.41
#